data_AF-A0A7V4ID79-F1
#
_entry.id   AF-A0A7V4ID79-F1
#
_cell.length_a   1.000
_cell.length_b   1.000
_cell.length_c   1.000
_cell.angle_alpha   90.00
_cell.angle_beta   90.00
_cell.angle_gamma   90.00
#
_symmetry.space_group_name_H-M   'P 1'
#
loop_
_entity.id
_entity.type
_entity.pdbx_description
1 polymer ?
#
loop_
_entity_poly.entity_id
_entity_poly.type
_entity_poly.pdbx_seq_one_letter_code
_entity_poly.pdbx_strand_id
1 'polypeptide(L)'
;MPHPLLELITSPDPGVRNQSLDAHCARASAAELVAACDALEAFRRSRDNLYERVRALFFLYAIHRFHLPAKLPADRAGLIPFRGYEHLLERRFEEALDQFLAAQKAGGPGDALCSALAVTYQRLGFQTLADQVRRSVRSVRGNQWMFRMGHPADHPLRVRPELLRRQPDGSFPVLRERTPVRMDLSHSGWSDIFFLGMDFPEGARVLNVSIDLGVHGRDAAPRPPVEAFLRVIDEPVLRLTSVDLGASADIRSLAEVFDFARDYLGLLKAAVIASGLVPPGIEGSGQDLADLLARVVGPGLGLEIVSHVNDIPKGSRLAVSTNLLASLIAACMRATGQAESLTGALTEPERRLVLARALLGEWLGGSGGGWQDSGGVWPGIKLITGVPAAEGDPEFGISRGRLMPAHHILGRDEVSAATRARLQESLVLVHGGMAQNVGPILEMVTEKYLLRSGPEWAARQQAIGVLDEVLAALRAGDVRRVGEWTTRNFREPIQTIIPWASNAFTETLIQRARAAFGEDFWGFWMLGGMSGGGMGFIVAPHRKAEAQRELQAIMSATKRELQHALPFAMEPVVYDFAINEHGTWAELLAGEEALLPAGYYALHAPRWLRADPQSLTPARRADLDQLGAATRTRPELAGMTQVLFDRLVPRLKSDDARPVSLEELLAENGFDRAQHEQIREELRGGRIGLAQNRLPASADIRDVKDEDVRDATRPLPDELRAAGLAALQRGELAVVTLAAGVGSRWTQGAGVVKALHPFCAFAGAHRTFLETHLAKSRRGGRRAGCPLPHVFTTSYLTHAATEDFLRARDNYAYPGPLHLSPGRSIGLRLIPMVRDLRFLWEELPQQRLDEQQQKVRASLHAALLNWARAAGEGADYTDNVPAQCLHPVGHWFEVPNLLRNGTLARLLAERPQLQHLLLHNIDTLGADPDPALFGLHLQSDACLTFEVITRR
;
A
#
# COMPACT_ATOMS: atom_id res chain seq x y z
N MET A 1 5.12 -43.96 -9.94
CA MET A 1 6.07 -42.83 -9.76
C MET A 1 5.27 -41.62 -9.35
N PRO A 2 5.77 -40.75 -8.47
CA PRO A 2 5.10 -39.48 -8.17
C PRO A 2 4.93 -38.65 -9.45
N HIS A 3 3.84 -37.88 -9.55
CA HIS A 3 3.60 -37.02 -10.70
C HIS A 3 4.76 -35.99 -10.84
N PRO A 4 5.25 -35.66 -12.05
CA PRO A 4 6.42 -34.79 -12.22
C PRO A 4 6.34 -33.44 -11.51
N LEU A 5 5.16 -32.82 -11.45
CA LEU A 5 4.96 -31.58 -10.69
C LEU A 5 5.17 -31.72 -9.17
N LEU A 6 4.96 -32.91 -8.61
CA LEU A 6 5.23 -33.15 -7.20
C LEU A 6 6.74 -33.22 -6.94
N GLU A 7 7.54 -33.71 -7.89
CA GLU A 7 9.00 -33.70 -7.80
C GLU A 7 9.55 -32.29 -7.80
N LEU A 8 8.92 -31.36 -8.55
CA LEU A 8 9.28 -29.94 -8.49
C LEU A 8 9.09 -29.36 -7.09
N ILE A 9 8.23 -29.95 -6.26
CA ILE A 9 7.95 -29.49 -4.89
C ILE A 9 8.87 -30.19 -3.89
N THR A 10 8.95 -31.53 -3.93
CA THR A 10 9.57 -32.35 -2.88
C THR A 10 11.03 -32.68 -3.11
N SER A 11 11.55 -32.50 -4.34
CA SER A 11 12.91 -32.92 -4.64
C SER A 11 13.95 -32.17 -3.80
N PRO A 12 14.90 -32.88 -3.19
CA PRO A 12 16.02 -32.23 -2.50
C PRO A 12 16.99 -31.59 -3.51
N ASP A 13 17.04 -32.09 -4.75
CA ASP A 13 17.90 -31.57 -5.81
C ASP A 13 17.41 -30.19 -6.31
N PRO A 14 18.21 -29.12 -6.11
CA PRO A 14 17.86 -27.79 -6.60
C PRO A 14 17.67 -27.72 -8.13
N GLY A 15 18.35 -28.58 -8.90
CA GLY A 15 18.23 -28.66 -10.36
C GLY A 15 16.87 -29.18 -10.84
N VAL A 16 16.18 -29.94 -9.99
CA VAL A 16 14.80 -30.38 -10.22
C VAL A 16 13.83 -29.40 -9.56
N ARG A 17 14.00 -29.11 -8.27
CA ARG A 17 13.07 -28.29 -7.48
C ARG A 17 12.90 -26.86 -8.02
N ASN A 18 13.94 -26.26 -8.60
CA ASN A 18 13.88 -24.89 -9.08
C ASN A 18 13.49 -24.77 -10.56
N GLN A 19 13.03 -25.85 -11.20
CA GLN A 19 12.47 -25.75 -12.54
C GLN A 19 11.13 -25.00 -12.52
N SER A 20 10.88 -24.26 -13.61
CA SER A 20 9.71 -23.41 -13.75
C SER A 20 8.44 -24.24 -14.00
N LEU A 21 7.37 -23.90 -13.28
CA LEU A 21 6.03 -24.44 -13.56
C LEU A 21 5.59 -24.11 -15.00
N ASP A 22 5.81 -22.88 -15.44
CA ASP A 22 5.43 -22.40 -16.78
C ASP A 22 6.00 -23.29 -17.88
N ALA A 23 7.28 -23.68 -17.75
CA ALA A 23 7.96 -24.52 -18.73
C ALA A 23 7.34 -25.93 -18.81
N HIS A 24 6.89 -26.47 -17.68
CA HIS A 24 6.19 -27.75 -17.63
C HIS A 24 4.79 -27.64 -18.24
N CYS A 25 4.00 -26.65 -17.79
CA CYS A 25 2.62 -26.47 -18.21
C CYS A 25 2.47 -26.07 -19.69
N ALA A 26 3.46 -25.38 -20.27
CA ALA A 26 3.46 -25.03 -21.69
C ALA A 26 3.33 -26.28 -22.59
N ARG A 27 4.01 -27.37 -22.23
CA ARG A 27 4.06 -28.62 -23.01
C ARG A 27 2.90 -29.57 -22.74
N ALA A 28 2.23 -29.42 -21.60
CA ALA A 28 1.11 -30.28 -21.21
C ALA A 28 -0.17 -29.94 -22.00
N SER A 29 -0.94 -30.97 -22.33
CA SER A 29 -2.33 -30.86 -22.81
C SER A 29 -3.29 -30.46 -21.68
N ALA A 30 -4.51 -30.04 -22.03
CA ALA A 30 -5.53 -29.72 -21.03
C ALA A 30 -5.84 -30.92 -20.11
N ALA A 31 -5.88 -32.14 -20.64
CA ALA A 31 -6.15 -33.35 -19.87
C ALA A 31 -5.01 -33.65 -18.87
N GLU A 32 -3.76 -33.50 -19.30
CA GLU A 32 -2.59 -33.67 -18.41
C GLU A 32 -2.58 -32.62 -17.30
N LEU A 33 -2.95 -31.37 -17.58
CA LEU A 33 -3.05 -30.32 -16.56
C LEU A 33 -4.15 -30.60 -15.53
N VAL A 34 -5.31 -31.12 -15.97
CA VAL A 34 -6.38 -31.51 -15.04
C VAL A 34 -5.92 -32.65 -14.13
N ALA A 35 -5.29 -33.69 -14.71
CA ALA A 35 -4.73 -34.79 -13.91
C ALA A 35 -3.64 -34.30 -12.93
N ALA A 36 -2.84 -33.33 -13.36
CA ALA A 36 -1.83 -32.70 -12.51
C ALA A 36 -2.48 -31.91 -11.35
N CYS A 37 -3.57 -31.19 -11.60
CA CYS A 37 -4.36 -30.54 -10.55
C CYS A 37 -4.90 -31.55 -9.54
N ASP A 38 -5.48 -32.66 -10.00
CA ASP A 38 -5.99 -33.71 -9.09
C ASP A 38 -4.87 -34.28 -8.21
N ALA A 39 -3.68 -34.51 -8.77
CA ALA A 39 -2.52 -34.97 -8.02
C ALA A 39 -2.03 -33.94 -6.99
N LEU A 40 -1.97 -32.66 -7.36
CA LEU A 40 -1.59 -31.56 -6.46
C LEU A 40 -2.62 -31.36 -5.33
N GLU A 41 -3.90 -31.49 -5.63
CA GLU A 41 -5.00 -31.39 -4.67
C GLU A 41 -4.93 -32.51 -3.61
N ALA A 42 -4.74 -33.76 -4.06
CA ALA A 42 -4.54 -34.89 -3.15
C ALA A 42 -3.25 -34.75 -2.32
N PHE A 43 -2.19 -34.23 -2.94
CA PHE A 43 -0.92 -33.99 -2.28
C PHE A 43 -1.04 -32.92 -1.18
N ARG A 44 -1.62 -31.75 -1.46
CA ARG A 44 -1.71 -30.66 -0.45
C ARG A 44 -2.52 -31.04 0.79
N ARG A 45 -3.49 -31.96 0.66
CA ARG A 45 -4.33 -32.42 1.78
C ARG A 45 -3.62 -33.44 2.67
N SER A 46 -2.64 -34.17 2.15
CA SER A 46 -1.93 -35.23 2.87
C SER A 46 -0.58 -34.80 3.47
N ARG A 47 -0.13 -33.56 3.21
CA ARG A 47 1.15 -33.04 3.71
C ARG A 47 0.96 -32.14 4.92
N ASP A 48 1.88 -32.25 5.87
CA ASP A 48 1.99 -31.35 7.02
C ASP A 48 3.03 -30.23 6.79
N ASN A 49 4.00 -30.45 5.89
CA ASN A 49 5.03 -29.48 5.57
C ASN A 49 4.40 -28.22 4.94
N LEU A 50 4.67 -27.05 5.54
CA LEU A 50 4.05 -25.79 5.12
C LEU A 50 4.37 -25.48 3.65
N TYR A 51 5.66 -25.57 3.29
CA TYR A 51 6.13 -25.12 1.99
C TYR A 51 5.57 -26.01 0.89
N GLU A 52 5.58 -27.33 1.09
CA GLU A 52 5.01 -28.28 0.13
C GLU A 52 3.53 -27.97 -0.15
N ARG A 53 2.75 -27.72 0.90
CA ARG A 53 1.32 -27.35 0.79
C ARG A 53 1.11 -26.03 0.06
N VAL A 54 1.84 -24.98 0.48
CA VAL A 54 1.68 -23.65 -0.09
C VAL A 54 2.11 -23.65 -1.55
N ARG A 55 3.22 -24.32 -1.89
CA ARG A 55 3.66 -24.41 -3.28
C ARG A 55 2.67 -25.17 -4.15
N ALA A 56 2.07 -26.25 -3.63
CA ALA A 56 0.98 -26.95 -4.33
C ALA A 56 -0.23 -26.04 -4.56
N LEU A 57 -0.64 -25.23 -3.56
CA LEU A 57 -1.72 -24.26 -3.70
C LEU A 57 -1.43 -23.20 -4.78
N PHE A 58 -0.21 -22.68 -4.83
CA PHE A 58 0.17 -21.71 -5.86
C PHE A 58 0.33 -22.34 -7.25
N PHE A 59 0.76 -23.60 -7.35
CA PHE A 59 0.74 -24.35 -8.61
C PHE A 59 -0.70 -24.54 -9.11
N LEU A 60 -1.61 -24.95 -8.24
CA LEU A 60 -3.05 -25.07 -8.56
C LEU A 60 -3.62 -23.73 -9.02
N TYR A 61 -3.34 -22.65 -8.29
CA TYR A 61 -3.70 -21.29 -8.68
C TYR A 61 -3.19 -20.94 -10.09
N ALA A 62 -1.88 -21.11 -10.35
CA ALA A 62 -1.28 -20.71 -11.61
C ALA A 62 -1.78 -21.56 -12.80
N ILE A 63 -1.95 -22.87 -12.60
CA ILE A 63 -2.52 -23.77 -13.62
C ILE A 63 -3.93 -23.30 -13.99
N HIS A 64 -4.81 -23.08 -13.00
CA HIS A 64 -6.16 -22.62 -13.26
C HIS A 64 -6.22 -21.19 -13.81
N ARG A 65 -5.33 -20.29 -13.40
CA ARG A 65 -5.37 -18.89 -13.82
C ARG A 65 -4.77 -18.64 -15.20
N PHE A 66 -3.63 -19.26 -15.50
CA PHE A 66 -2.77 -18.87 -16.62
C PHE A 66 -2.56 -19.96 -17.67
N HIS A 67 -2.64 -21.24 -17.31
CA HIS A 67 -2.25 -22.32 -18.22
C HIS A 67 -3.43 -23.11 -18.79
N LEU A 68 -4.37 -23.50 -17.94
CA LEU A 68 -5.50 -24.33 -18.34
C LEU A 68 -6.48 -23.57 -19.26
N PRO A 69 -6.91 -22.31 -18.98
CA PRO A 69 -7.93 -21.64 -19.78
C PRO A 69 -7.58 -21.53 -21.27
N ALA A 70 -6.33 -21.23 -21.60
CA ALA A 70 -5.88 -21.11 -23.00
C ALA A 70 -5.83 -22.44 -23.76
N LYS A 71 -5.91 -23.58 -23.06
CA LYS A 71 -5.92 -24.93 -23.63
C LYS A 71 -7.32 -25.54 -23.65
N LEU A 72 -8.32 -24.84 -23.11
CA LEU A 72 -9.72 -25.26 -23.18
C LEU A 72 -10.33 -24.83 -24.52
N PRO A 73 -11.33 -25.57 -25.02
CA PRO A 73 -12.15 -25.14 -26.14
C PRO A 73 -12.81 -23.78 -25.88
N ALA A 74 -12.86 -22.91 -26.90
CA ALA A 74 -13.36 -21.53 -26.78
C ALA A 74 -14.86 -21.43 -26.44
N ASP A 75 -15.62 -22.50 -26.67
CA ASP A 75 -17.06 -22.63 -26.39
C ASP A 75 -17.37 -23.06 -24.95
N ARG A 76 -16.37 -23.36 -24.11
CA ARG A 76 -16.57 -23.73 -22.70
C ARG A 76 -16.70 -22.51 -21.78
N ALA A 77 -17.67 -21.66 -22.07
CA ALA A 77 -18.21 -20.74 -21.07
C ALA A 77 -18.95 -21.57 -20.00
N GLY A 78 -18.52 -21.45 -18.75
CA GLY A 78 -19.13 -22.17 -17.62
C GLY A 78 -19.81 -21.20 -16.65
N LEU A 79 -20.64 -21.74 -15.77
CA LEU A 79 -21.21 -20.99 -14.64
C LEU A 79 -20.38 -21.21 -13.38
N ILE A 80 -20.34 -20.20 -12.51
CA ILE A 80 -19.78 -20.34 -11.16
C ILE A 80 -20.92 -20.81 -10.24
N PRO A 81 -20.82 -21.98 -9.58
CA PRO A 81 -21.80 -22.42 -8.58
C PRO A 81 -21.98 -21.37 -7.49
N PHE A 82 -23.20 -20.84 -7.33
CA PHE A 82 -23.48 -19.75 -6.40
C PHE A 82 -23.13 -20.10 -4.94
N ARG A 83 -23.41 -21.34 -4.51
CA ARG A 83 -23.03 -21.85 -3.18
C ARG A 83 -21.52 -21.79 -2.94
N GLY A 84 -20.71 -22.16 -3.93
CA GLY A 84 -19.25 -22.05 -3.82
C GLY A 84 -18.80 -20.59 -3.71
N TYR A 85 -19.46 -19.67 -4.42
CA TYR A 85 -19.21 -18.24 -4.31
C TYR A 85 -19.56 -17.69 -2.91
N GLU A 86 -20.67 -18.10 -2.31
CA GLU A 86 -21.01 -17.75 -0.91
C GLU A 86 -19.91 -18.20 0.06
N HIS A 87 -19.47 -19.46 -0.03
CA HIS A 87 -18.37 -19.99 0.79
C HIS A 87 -17.08 -19.19 0.62
N LEU A 88 -16.72 -18.83 -0.62
CA LEU A 88 -15.55 -18.02 -0.94
C LEU A 88 -15.62 -16.64 -0.25
N LEU A 89 -16.79 -15.97 -0.29
CA LEU A 89 -16.99 -14.68 0.37
C LEU A 89 -16.87 -14.80 1.89
N GLU A 90 -17.33 -15.89 2.48
CA GLU A 90 -17.27 -16.14 3.93
C GLU A 90 -15.92 -16.65 4.43
N ARG A 91 -14.92 -16.76 3.53
CA ARG A 91 -13.60 -17.37 3.79
C ARG A 91 -13.64 -18.85 4.16
N ARG A 92 -14.71 -19.55 3.78
CA ARG A 92 -14.84 -21.02 3.86
C ARG A 92 -14.20 -21.65 2.61
N PHE A 93 -12.90 -21.45 2.47
CA PHE A 93 -12.21 -21.73 1.20
C PHE A 93 -12.17 -23.22 0.85
N GLU A 94 -12.03 -24.11 1.83
CA GLU A 94 -12.05 -25.56 1.57
C GLU A 94 -13.44 -26.00 1.07
N GLU A 95 -14.52 -25.52 1.69
CA GLU A 95 -15.88 -25.80 1.22
C GLU A 95 -16.16 -25.20 -0.15
N ALA A 96 -15.64 -24.00 -0.44
CA ALA A 96 -15.72 -23.39 -1.76
C ALA A 96 -15.01 -24.25 -2.82
N LEU A 97 -13.80 -24.75 -2.53
CA LEU A 97 -13.05 -25.64 -3.42
C LEU A 97 -13.82 -26.94 -3.68
N ASP A 98 -14.38 -27.57 -2.64
CA ASP A 98 -15.15 -28.80 -2.80
C ASP A 98 -16.35 -28.60 -3.77
N GLN A 99 -17.05 -27.45 -3.67
CA GLN A 99 -18.14 -27.11 -4.59
C GLN A 99 -17.66 -26.91 -6.03
N PHE A 100 -16.57 -26.15 -6.23
CA PHE A 100 -16.05 -25.86 -7.57
C PHE A 100 -15.43 -27.09 -8.24
N LEU A 101 -14.71 -27.92 -7.48
CA LEU A 101 -14.13 -29.17 -7.97
C LEU A 101 -15.22 -30.20 -8.30
N ALA A 102 -16.29 -30.29 -7.50
CA ALA A 102 -17.44 -31.14 -7.82
C ALA A 102 -18.12 -30.71 -9.13
N ALA A 103 -18.32 -29.41 -9.33
CA ALA A 103 -18.85 -28.86 -10.58
C ALA A 103 -17.92 -29.15 -11.77
N GLN A 104 -16.60 -28.98 -11.60
CA GLN A 104 -15.61 -29.33 -12.62
C GLN A 104 -15.62 -30.83 -12.95
N LYS A 105 -15.80 -31.70 -11.96
CA LYS A 105 -15.87 -33.15 -12.17
C LYS A 105 -17.13 -33.56 -12.94
N ALA A 106 -18.25 -32.87 -12.72
CA ALA A 106 -19.52 -33.14 -13.39
C ALA A 106 -19.57 -32.58 -14.82
N GLY A 107 -19.13 -31.34 -15.03
CA GLY A 107 -19.24 -30.62 -16.32
C GLY A 107 -17.95 -30.48 -17.11
N GLY A 108 -16.82 -30.94 -16.56
CA GLY A 108 -15.48 -30.65 -17.07
C GLY A 108 -14.97 -29.25 -16.69
N PRO A 109 -13.70 -28.93 -16.98
CA PRO A 109 -13.15 -27.60 -16.77
C PRO A 109 -13.75 -26.57 -17.74
N GLY A 110 -13.96 -25.35 -17.24
CA GLY A 110 -14.39 -24.17 -18.00
C GLY A 110 -13.75 -22.89 -17.44
N ASP A 111 -13.76 -21.81 -18.21
CA ASP A 111 -13.05 -20.56 -17.89
C ASP A 111 -13.51 -19.96 -16.54
N ALA A 112 -14.82 -19.94 -16.31
CA ALA A 112 -15.42 -19.42 -15.08
C ALA A 112 -15.06 -20.24 -13.82
N LEU A 113 -15.08 -21.58 -13.94
CA LEU A 113 -14.67 -22.47 -12.84
C LEU A 113 -13.17 -22.33 -12.56
N CYS A 114 -12.34 -22.22 -13.60
CA CYS A 114 -10.91 -21.99 -13.44
C CYS A 114 -10.64 -20.66 -12.71
N SER A 115 -11.39 -19.60 -13.02
CA SER A 115 -11.28 -18.34 -12.27
C SER A 115 -11.64 -18.49 -10.79
N ALA A 116 -12.78 -19.14 -10.50
CA ALA A 116 -13.23 -19.38 -9.13
C ALA A 116 -12.23 -20.22 -8.33
N LEU A 117 -11.73 -21.32 -8.91
CA LEU A 117 -10.70 -22.17 -8.32
C LEU A 117 -9.40 -21.40 -8.08
N ALA A 118 -8.93 -20.65 -9.08
CA ALA A 118 -7.71 -19.86 -8.96
C ALA A 118 -7.78 -18.88 -7.78
N VAL A 119 -8.81 -18.03 -7.71
CA VAL A 119 -8.96 -17.06 -6.62
C VAL A 119 -9.04 -17.75 -5.26
N THR A 120 -9.73 -18.89 -5.18
CA THR A 120 -9.89 -19.64 -3.93
C THR A 120 -8.56 -20.26 -3.47
N TYR A 121 -7.82 -20.91 -4.37
CA TYR A 121 -6.50 -21.48 -4.07
C TYR A 121 -5.49 -20.41 -3.67
N GLN A 122 -5.46 -19.27 -4.36
CA GLN A 122 -4.58 -18.15 -4.01
C GLN A 122 -4.84 -17.66 -2.58
N ARG A 123 -6.12 -17.44 -2.24
CA ARG A 123 -6.53 -16.96 -0.91
C ARG A 123 -6.24 -17.97 0.19
N LEU A 124 -6.49 -19.25 -0.06
CA LEU A 124 -6.15 -20.33 0.86
C LEU A 124 -4.63 -20.43 1.06
N GLY A 125 -3.83 -20.22 0.00
CA GLY A 125 -2.37 -20.16 0.06
C GLY A 125 -1.89 -19.06 1.02
N PHE A 126 -2.36 -17.83 0.86
CA PHE A 126 -2.00 -16.73 1.75
C PHE A 126 -2.53 -16.89 3.18
N GLN A 127 -3.73 -17.46 3.37
CA GLN A 127 -4.23 -17.77 4.71
C GLN A 127 -3.34 -18.81 5.40
N THR A 128 -2.96 -19.87 4.70
CA THR A 128 -2.08 -20.92 5.23
C THR A 128 -0.73 -20.35 5.66
N LEU A 129 -0.17 -19.41 4.88
CA LEU A 129 1.05 -18.68 5.23
C LEU A 129 0.87 -17.83 6.50
N ALA A 130 -0.18 -17.02 6.56
CA ALA A 130 -0.47 -16.15 7.69
C ALA A 130 -0.64 -16.95 9.01
N ASP A 131 -1.34 -18.08 8.95
CA ASP A 131 -1.59 -18.93 10.11
C ASP A 131 -0.29 -19.58 10.62
N GLN A 132 0.64 -19.93 9.73
CA GLN A 132 1.95 -20.41 10.16
C GLN A 132 2.75 -19.35 10.89
N VAL A 133 2.81 -18.12 10.37
CA VAL A 133 3.58 -17.05 11.03
C VAL A 133 3.01 -16.78 12.42
N ARG A 134 1.68 -16.74 12.56
CA ARG A 134 1.02 -16.62 13.87
C ARG A 134 1.41 -17.75 14.83
N ARG A 135 1.48 -19.00 14.35
CA ARG A 135 1.92 -20.15 15.16
C ARG A 135 3.38 -20.03 15.59
N SER A 136 4.29 -19.71 14.67
CA SER A 136 5.72 -19.53 14.94
C SER A 136 5.99 -18.40 15.93
N VAL A 137 5.32 -17.25 15.78
CA VAL A 137 5.48 -16.11 16.70
C VAL A 137 4.97 -16.43 18.11
N ARG A 138 3.88 -17.21 18.22
CA ARG A 138 3.33 -17.69 19.50
C ARG A 138 4.27 -18.67 20.22
N SER A 139 5.04 -19.46 19.48
CA SER A 139 5.92 -20.48 20.04
C SER A 139 7.29 -19.94 20.47
N VAL A 140 7.69 -18.73 20.06
CA VAL A 140 8.94 -18.08 20.49
C VAL A 140 9.05 -18.05 22.02
N ARG A 141 10.18 -18.55 22.54
CA ARG A 141 10.52 -18.50 23.96
C ARG A 141 10.58 -17.04 24.43
N GLY A 142 9.74 -16.70 25.43
CA GLY A 142 9.55 -15.32 25.89
C GLY A 142 8.20 -14.70 25.51
N ASN A 143 7.48 -15.29 24.54
CA ASN A 143 6.13 -14.86 24.15
C ASN A 143 5.02 -15.80 24.66
N GLN A 144 5.32 -17.08 24.91
CA GLN A 144 4.34 -18.12 25.21
C GLN A 144 3.37 -17.79 26.37
N TRP A 145 3.87 -17.11 27.43
CA TRP A 145 3.06 -16.74 28.58
C TRP A 145 1.96 -15.72 28.22
N MET A 146 2.19 -14.86 27.23
CA MET A 146 1.25 -13.81 26.81
C MET A 146 -0.05 -14.38 26.22
N PHE A 147 0.00 -15.61 25.70
CA PHE A 147 -1.16 -16.26 25.07
C PHE A 147 -1.92 -17.20 26.02
N ARG A 148 -1.40 -17.41 27.24
CA ARG A 148 -2.01 -18.31 28.25
C ARG A 148 -2.61 -17.55 29.45
N MET A 149 -2.31 -16.26 29.56
CA MET A 149 -2.75 -15.42 30.67
C MET A 149 -4.20 -14.97 30.45
N GLY A 150 -5.11 -15.37 31.34
CA GLY A 150 -6.54 -15.01 31.27
C GLY A 150 -7.04 -14.12 32.43
N HIS A 151 -6.20 -13.83 33.42
CA HIS A 151 -6.59 -13.06 34.61
C HIS A 151 -5.45 -12.15 35.12
N PRO A 152 -5.73 -10.87 35.51
CA PRO A 152 -4.72 -9.91 35.98
C PRO A 152 -3.76 -10.44 37.05
N ALA A 153 -4.24 -11.24 38.01
CA ALA A 153 -3.41 -11.78 39.10
C ALA A 153 -2.17 -12.56 38.62
N ASP A 154 -2.29 -13.26 37.49
CA ASP A 154 -1.26 -14.10 36.88
C ASP A 154 -0.22 -13.30 36.08
N HIS A 155 -0.38 -11.97 36.00
CA HIS A 155 0.52 -11.11 35.22
C HIS A 155 1.95 -11.16 35.80
N PRO A 156 2.95 -11.63 35.04
CA PRO A 156 4.31 -11.80 35.56
C PRO A 156 5.10 -10.49 35.61
N LEU A 157 4.74 -9.50 34.79
CA LEU A 157 5.48 -8.26 34.66
C LEU A 157 5.14 -7.22 35.74
N ARG A 158 6.15 -6.46 36.17
CA ARG A 158 6.03 -5.26 37.00
C ARG A 158 6.86 -4.14 36.41
N VAL A 159 6.37 -2.90 36.54
CA VAL A 159 7.17 -1.71 36.21
C VAL A 159 8.36 -1.64 37.16
N ARG A 160 9.53 -1.31 36.61
CA ARG A 160 10.78 -1.16 37.36
C ARG A 160 10.67 -0.08 38.43
N PRO A 161 11.20 -0.29 39.66
CA PRO A 161 11.13 0.67 40.75
C PRO A 161 11.66 2.07 40.39
N GLU A 162 12.65 2.16 39.50
CA GLU A 162 13.25 3.40 39.03
C GLU A 162 12.23 4.33 38.36
N LEU A 163 11.22 3.78 37.66
CA LEU A 163 10.14 4.55 37.03
C LEU A 163 9.01 4.92 38.01
N LEU A 164 8.98 4.30 39.19
CA LEU A 164 8.00 4.57 40.25
C LEU A 164 8.50 5.63 41.25
N ARG A 165 9.74 6.09 41.12
CA ARG A 165 10.33 7.12 42.00
C ARG A 165 9.76 8.50 41.66
N ARG A 166 8.78 8.96 42.45
CA ARG A 166 8.28 10.34 42.36
C ARG A 166 9.40 11.35 42.60
N GLN A 167 9.41 12.37 41.75
CA GLN A 167 10.28 13.54 41.87
C GLN A 167 9.70 14.53 42.89
N PRO A 168 10.49 15.52 43.39
CA PRO A 168 10.01 16.51 44.35
C PRO A 168 8.80 17.33 43.88
N ASP A 169 8.66 17.53 42.56
CA ASP A 169 7.52 18.20 41.93
C ASP A 169 6.29 17.28 41.73
N GLY A 170 6.38 16.03 42.18
CA GLY A 170 5.32 15.02 42.07
C GLY A 170 5.29 14.26 40.74
N SER A 171 6.12 14.63 39.77
CA SER A 171 6.24 13.96 38.47
C SER A 171 6.97 12.61 38.57
N PHE A 172 6.86 11.79 37.53
CA PHE A 172 7.61 10.55 37.38
C PHE A 172 8.69 10.69 36.31
N PRO A 173 9.81 9.95 36.42
CA PRO A 173 10.82 9.88 35.36
C PRO A 173 10.24 9.43 34.02
N VAL A 174 10.85 9.90 32.94
CA VAL A 174 10.48 9.54 31.57
C VAL A 174 11.55 8.65 30.97
N LEU A 175 11.21 7.42 30.61
CA LEU A 175 12.07 6.58 29.80
C LEU A 175 11.95 7.02 28.34
N ARG A 176 13.07 7.40 27.72
CA ARG A 176 13.15 7.74 26.30
C ARG A 176 13.94 6.66 25.57
N GLU A 177 13.34 6.04 24.56
CA GLU A 177 14.01 5.18 23.58
C GLU A 177 14.16 5.94 22.27
N ARG A 178 15.38 5.93 21.71
CA ARG A 178 15.72 6.48 20.40
C ARG A 178 16.14 5.37 19.48
N THR A 179 15.60 5.34 18.27
CA THR A 179 15.88 4.28 17.31
C THR A 179 16.20 4.88 15.94
N PRO A 180 17.35 4.55 15.33
CA PRO A 180 17.63 4.94 13.95
C PRO A 180 16.68 4.21 13.00
N VAL A 181 16.56 4.68 11.77
CA VAL A 181 15.85 3.95 10.72
C VAL A 181 16.81 3.07 9.93
N ARG A 182 16.27 2.18 9.11
CA ARG A 182 17.08 1.28 8.26
C ARG A 182 17.08 1.74 6.81
N MET A 183 18.25 1.66 6.18
CA MET A 183 18.50 1.94 4.78
C MET A 183 19.18 0.71 4.14
N ASP A 184 18.56 0.07 3.14
CA ASP A 184 18.94 -1.27 2.63
C ASP A 184 19.71 -1.23 1.31
N LEU A 185 21.03 -1.52 1.30
CA LEU A 185 21.84 -1.48 0.06
C LEU A 185 21.43 -2.58 -0.92
N SER A 186 21.05 -3.73 -0.40
CA SER A 186 20.47 -4.81 -1.18
C SER A 186 19.59 -5.68 -0.30
N HIS A 187 18.38 -5.93 -0.77
CA HIS A 187 17.43 -6.88 -0.18
C HIS A 187 17.44 -8.25 -0.91
N SER A 188 18.35 -8.46 -1.87
CA SER A 188 18.47 -9.66 -2.71
C SER A 188 17.14 -10.14 -3.32
N GLY A 189 16.36 -9.21 -3.87
CA GLY A 189 15.01 -9.47 -4.38
C GLY A 189 13.99 -9.85 -3.27
N TRP A 190 13.80 -8.99 -2.27
CA TRP A 190 12.89 -9.19 -1.13
C TRP A 190 13.07 -10.54 -0.43
N SER A 191 14.30 -11.03 -0.36
CA SER A 191 14.59 -12.38 0.15
C SER A 191 14.28 -12.57 1.64
N ASP A 192 14.01 -11.47 2.35
CA ASP A 192 13.63 -11.40 3.76
C ASP A 192 12.15 -11.64 4.05
N ILE A 193 11.29 -11.68 3.03
CA ILE A 193 9.89 -12.07 3.22
C ILE A 193 9.87 -13.46 3.87
N PHE A 194 9.15 -13.61 4.99
CA PHE A 194 9.29 -14.76 5.90
C PHE A 194 9.36 -16.12 5.21
N PHE A 195 8.36 -16.45 4.39
CA PHE A 195 8.31 -17.76 3.76
C PHE A 195 9.37 -17.94 2.65
N LEU A 196 9.84 -16.85 2.02
CA LEU A 196 10.99 -16.91 1.11
C LEU A 196 12.25 -17.27 1.90
N GLY A 197 12.47 -16.56 3.01
CA GLY A 197 13.59 -16.80 3.90
C GLY A 197 13.57 -18.19 4.54
N MET A 198 12.38 -18.71 4.85
CA MET A 198 12.19 -20.02 5.43
C MET A 198 12.26 -21.16 4.40
N ASP A 199 12.02 -20.90 3.11
CA ASP A 199 12.19 -21.92 2.06
C ASP A 199 13.61 -21.95 1.49
N PHE A 200 14.24 -20.79 1.31
CA PHE A 200 15.60 -20.68 0.78
C PHE A 200 16.49 -19.84 1.71
N PRO A 201 16.77 -20.34 2.93
CA PRO A 201 17.53 -19.58 3.93
C PRO A 201 18.94 -19.23 3.43
N GLU A 202 19.53 -20.06 2.56
CA GLU A 202 20.87 -19.82 2.01
C GLU A 202 20.91 -18.60 1.07
N GLY A 203 19.81 -18.31 0.37
CA GLY A 203 19.67 -17.14 -0.49
C GLY A 203 19.00 -15.93 0.16
N ALA A 204 18.54 -16.08 1.40
CA ALA A 204 17.86 -15.03 2.16
C ALA A 204 18.87 -14.13 2.83
N ARG A 205 19.30 -13.07 2.13
CA ARG A 205 20.39 -12.20 2.56
C ARG A 205 20.05 -10.75 2.29
N VAL A 206 20.18 -9.91 3.30
CA VAL A 206 19.93 -8.47 3.21
C VAL A 206 21.11 -7.71 3.81
N LEU A 207 21.57 -6.67 3.13
CA LEU A 207 22.55 -5.73 3.63
C LEU A 207 21.87 -4.40 3.91
N ASN A 208 21.83 -3.98 5.17
CA ASN A 208 21.26 -2.69 5.53
C ASN A 208 22.18 -1.91 6.49
N VAL A 209 21.84 -0.64 6.66
CA VAL A 209 22.56 0.35 7.47
C VAL A 209 21.57 1.04 8.38
N SER A 210 21.91 1.17 9.66
CA SER A 210 21.16 2.03 10.58
C SER A 210 21.61 3.46 10.40
N ILE A 211 20.66 4.37 10.16
CA ILE A 211 20.96 5.77 9.90
C ILE A 211 20.12 6.72 10.74
N ASP A 212 20.77 7.81 11.12
CA ASP A 212 20.17 9.03 11.63
C ASP A 212 19.81 9.94 10.45
N LEU A 213 18.76 10.74 10.59
CA LEU A 213 18.22 11.56 9.51
C LEU A 213 17.90 12.99 9.94
N GLY A 214 18.02 13.90 8.98
CA GLY A 214 17.51 15.26 9.03
C GLY A 214 17.09 15.72 7.63
N VAL A 215 16.07 16.56 7.53
CA VAL A 215 15.67 17.18 6.26
C VAL A 215 16.65 18.30 5.95
N HIS A 216 17.28 18.22 4.78
CA HIS A 216 18.30 19.15 4.33
C HIS A 216 17.75 20.58 4.28
N GLY A 217 18.51 21.53 4.85
CA GLY A 217 18.13 22.94 4.93
C GLY A 217 17.07 23.28 5.99
N ARG A 218 16.46 22.28 6.63
CA ARG A 218 15.53 22.46 7.77
C ARG A 218 16.18 22.11 9.10
N ASP A 219 16.80 20.92 9.16
CA ASP A 219 17.35 20.38 10.39
C ASP A 219 18.84 20.72 10.50
N ALA A 220 19.31 21.04 11.71
CA ALA A 220 20.70 21.43 11.95
C ALA A 220 21.68 20.25 11.83
N ALA A 221 21.24 19.04 12.18
CA ALA A 221 22.03 17.81 12.10
C ALA A 221 21.12 16.56 12.02
N PRO A 222 21.60 15.46 11.41
CA PRO A 222 20.91 14.17 11.47
C PRO A 222 20.80 13.65 12.91
N ARG A 223 19.65 13.07 13.26
CA ARG A 223 19.41 12.41 14.55
C ARG A 223 18.57 11.15 14.39
N PRO A 224 18.53 10.22 15.38
CA PRO A 224 17.61 9.10 15.36
C PRO A 224 16.18 9.62 15.17
N PRO A 225 15.48 9.25 14.09
CA PRO A 225 14.24 9.91 13.74
C PRO A 225 13.05 9.34 14.50
N VAL A 226 13.19 8.18 15.15
CA VAL A 226 12.13 7.52 15.92
C VAL A 226 12.43 7.69 17.40
N GLU A 227 11.45 8.20 18.14
CA GLU A 227 11.48 8.30 19.59
C GLU A 227 10.21 7.69 20.21
N ALA A 228 10.40 6.92 21.27
CA ALA A 228 9.32 6.42 22.12
C ALA A 228 9.56 6.88 23.56
N PHE A 229 8.50 7.33 24.22
CA PHE A 229 8.55 7.76 25.62
C PHE A 229 7.57 6.94 26.43
N LEU A 230 7.98 6.54 27.64
CA LEU A 230 7.14 5.85 28.59
C LEU A 230 7.31 6.49 29.97
N ARG A 231 6.20 6.83 30.61
CA ARG A 231 6.18 7.28 32.01
C ARG A 231 4.99 6.71 32.77
N VAL A 232 5.13 6.63 34.08
CA VAL A 232 4.02 6.32 35.00
C VAL A 232 3.18 7.59 35.20
N ILE A 233 1.87 7.43 35.32
CA ILE A 233 0.92 8.52 35.58
C ILE A 233 0.04 8.20 36.79
N ASP A 234 -0.53 9.24 37.41
CA ASP A 234 -1.34 9.19 38.63
C ASP A 234 -2.84 8.93 38.37
N GLU A 235 -3.16 8.40 37.19
CA GLU A 235 -4.51 8.02 36.77
C GLU A 235 -4.46 6.55 36.31
N PRO A 236 -5.41 5.67 36.68
CA PRO A 236 -5.40 4.24 36.32
C PRO A 236 -5.88 4.02 34.87
N VAL A 237 -5.20 4.66 33.92
CA VAL A 237 -5.50 4.59 32.49
C VAL A 237 -4.26 4.24 31.69
N LEU A 238 -4.47 3.70 30.49
CA LEU A 238 -3.43 3.62 29.48
C LEU A 238 -3.58 4.80 28.53
N ARG A 239 -2.72 5.82 28.69
CA ARG A 239 -2.71 7.00 27.82
C ARG A 239 -1.77 6.76 26.65
N LEU A 240 -2.32 6.76 25.45
CA LEU A 240 -1.55 6.60 24.21
C LEU A 240 -1.57 7.92 23.43
N THR A 241 -0.39 8.40 23.04
CA THR A 241 -0.27 9.64 22.28
C THR A 241 0.67 9.46 21.08
N SER A 242 0.23 9.90 19.91
CA SER A 242 1.08 10.05 18.73
C SER A 242 1.18 11.52 18.38
N VAL A 243 2.40 12.05 18.52
CA VAL A 243 2.69 13.47 18.25
C VAL A 243 2.43 13.78 16.78
N ASP A 244 2.92 12.92 15.88
CA ASP A 244 2.88 13.15 14.42
C ASP A 244 1.47 13.07 13.85
N LEU A 245 0.60 12.27 14.48
CA LEU A 245 -0.81 12.15 14.08
C LEU A 245 -1.71 13.15 14.82
N GLY A 246 -1.17 13.93 15.76
CA GLY A 246 -1.96 14.84 16.60
C GLY A 246 -3.05 14.13 17.38
N ALA A 247 -2.84 12.86 17.73
CA ALA A 247 -3.86 11.97 18.30
C ALA A 247 -3.47 11.54 19.72
N SER A 248 -4.44 11.57 20.63
CA SER A 248 -4.26 11.08 22.00
C SER A 248 -5.55 10.48 22.53
N ALA A 249 -5.46 9.37 23.26
CA ALA A 249 -6.58 8.68 23.87
C ALA A 249 -6.24 8.14 25.27
N ASP A 250 -7.17 8.31 26.20
CA ASP A 250 -7.14 7.67 27.51
C ASP A 250 -7.97 6.39 27.46
N ILE A 251 -7.29 5.25 27.33
CA ILE A 251 -7.92 3.94 27.24
C ILE A 251 -8.26 3.45 28.64
N ARG A 252 -9.54 3.11 28.85
CA ARG A 252 -10.09 2.67 30.15
C ARG A 252 -10.64 1.24 30.14
N SER A 253 -10.71 0.60 28.99
CA SER A 253 -11.25 -0.76 28.87
C SER A 253 -10.32 -1.65 28.06
N LEU A 254 -10.29 -2.95 28.36
CA LEU A 254 -9.50 -3.91 27.60
C LEU A 254 -9.94 -3.97 26.13
N ALA A 255 -11.26 -3.94 25.86
CA ALA A 255 -11.79 -4.00 24.50
C ALA A 255 -11.26 -2.88 23.59
N GLU A 256 -11.07 -1.68 24.13
CA GLU A 256 -10.54 -0.53 23.39
C GLU A 256 -9.06 -0.69 23.02
N VAL A 257 -8.26 -1.46 23.79
CA VAL A 257 -6.87 -1.79 23.44
C VAL A 257 -6.83 -2.65 22.15
N PHE A 258 -7.82 -3.53 21.95
CA PHE A 258 -7.92 -4.42 20.79
C PHE A 258 -8.76 -3.85 19.64
N ASP A 259 -9.30 -2.62 19.75
CA ASP A 259 -9.98 -1.92 18.66
C ASP A 259 -9.01 -0.97 17.93
N PHE A 260 -8.40 -1.48 16.86
CA PHE A 260 -7.41 -0.76 16.05
C PHE A 260 -8.01 0.33 15.15
N ALA A 261 -9.33 0.37 14.98
CA ALA A 261 -10.01 1.29 14.05
C ALA A 261 -10.68 2.47 14.73
N ARG A 262 -10.86 2.40 16.05
CA ARG A 262 -11.49 3.45 16.85
C ARG A 262 -10.77 4.80 16.76
N ASP A 263 -9.45 4.77 16.60
CA ASP A 263 -8.58 5.94 16.56
C ASP A 263 -7.35 5.69 15.67
N TYR A 264 -6.52 6.71 15.50
CA TYR A 264 -5.29 6.63 14.71
C TYR A 264 -4.10 5.99 15.46
N LEU A 265 -4.31 5.39 16.64
CA LEU A 265 -3.26 4.91 17.55
C LEU A 265 -3.03 3.39 17.47
N GLY A 266 -3.49 2.73 16.40
CA GLY A 266 -3.38 1.28 16.21
C GLY A 266 -1.96 0.71 16.36
N LEU A 267 -0.92 1.45 15.95
CA LEU A 267 0.47 1.02 16.13
C LEU A 267 0.91 1.00 17.62
N LEU A 268 0.47 1.99 18.42
CA LEU A 268 0.77 2.02 19.85
C LEU A 268 0.02 0.88 20.57
N LYS A 269 -1.24 0.64 20.19
CA LYS A 269 -2.01 -0.52 20.68
C LYS A 269 -1.28 -1.84 20.35
N ALA A 270 -0.79 -1.99 19.12
CA ALA A 270 0.03 -3.13 18.72
C ALA A 270 1.26 -3.31 19.62
N ALA A 271 1.98 -2.22 19.92
CA ALA A 271 3.17 -2.24 20.77
C ALA A 271 2.85 -2.65 22.22
N VAL A 272 1.75 -2.15 22.78
CA VAL A 272 1.27 -2.51 24.12
C VAL A 272 0.93 -4.00 24.20
N ILE A 273 0.24 -4.52 23.18
CA ILE A 273 -0.14 -5.93 23.12
C ILE A 273 1.11 -6.81 22.92
N ALA A 274 1.95 -6.47 21.95
CA ALA A 274 3.12 -7.28 21.57
C ALA A 274 4.25 -7.26 22.62
N SER A 275 4.37 -6.18 23.41
CA SER A 275 5.31 -6.12 24.54
C SER A 275 4.85 -6.94 25.75
N GLY A 276 3.60 -7.39 25.76
CA GLY A 276 2.99 -8.13 26.85
C GLY A 276 2.48 -7.26 28.00
N LEU A 277 2.40 -5.93 27.84
CA LEU A 277 1.76 -5.05 28.82
C LEU A 277 0.27 -5.36 28.94
N VAL A 278 -0.41 -5.56 27.81
CA VAL A 278 -1.79 -6.07 27.76
C VAL A 278 -1.77 -7.33 26.90
N PRO A 279 -1.49 -8.51 27.49
CA PRO A 279 -1.20 -9.73 26.73
C PRO A 279 -2.44 -10.22 25.94
N PRO A 280 -2.28 -10.78 24.72
CA PRO A 280 -3.42 -11.24 23.91
C PRO A 280 -4.37 -12.20 24.61
N GLY A 281 -3.88 -13.04 25.53
CA GLY A 281 -4.70 -14.01 26.26
C GLY A 281 -5.81 -13.38 27.13
N ILE A 282 -5.68 -12.09 27.48
CA ILE A 282 -6.68 -11.39 28.30
C ILE A 282 -7.85 -10.84 27.46
N GLU A 283 -7.73 -10.81 26.13
CA GLU A 283 -8.80 -10.36 25.24
C GLU A 283 -10.06 -11.21 25.47
N GLY A 284 -11.19 -10.57 25.76
CA GLY A 284 -12.46 -11.27 25.99
C GLY A 284 -12.61 -11.98 27.34
N SER A 285 -11.65 -11.83 28.27
CA SER A 285 -11.72 -12.41 29.63
C SER A 285 -12.77 -11.77 30.56
N GLY A 286 -13.33 -10.62 30.18
CA GLY A 286 -14.29 -9.85 31.00
C GLY A 286 -13.67 -9.05 32.15
N GLN A 287 -12.34 -9.00 32.24
CA GLN A 287 -11.59 -8.31 33.30
C GLN A 287 -11.49 -6.79 33.06
N ASP A 288 -11.15 -6.02 34.09
CA ASP A 288 -10.92 -4.57 33.98
C ASP A 288 -9.45 -4.27 33.63
N LEU A 289 -9.25 -3.23 32.81
CA LEU A 289 -7.92 -2.69 32.53
C LEU A 289 -7.29 -2.08 33.78
N ALA A 290 -8.08 -1.46 34.67
CA ALA A 290 -7.61 -0.86 35.90
C ALA A 290 -6.98 -1.91 36.84
N ASP A 291 -7.55 -3.10 36.93
CA ASP A 291 -7.02 -4.20 37.75
C ASP A 291 -5.70 -4.74 37.18
N LEU A 292 -5.60 -4.81 35.86
CA LEU A 292 -4.34 -5.14 35.18
C LEU A 292 -3.27 -4.08 35.46
N LEU A 293 -3.60 -2.79 35.34
CA LEU A 293 -2.65 -1.70 35.62
C LEU A 293 -2.25 -1.66 37.08
N ALA A 294 -3.17 -1.92 38.01
CA ALA A 294 -2.88 -2.05 39.43
C ALA A 294 -1.85 -3.14 39.72
N ARG A 295 -1.89 -4.24 38.95
CA ARG A 295 -0.92 -5.33 39.04
C ARG A 295 0.42 -5.00 38.38
N VAL A 296 0.42 -4.37 37.20
CA VAL A 296 1.63 -4.12 36.42
C VAL A 296 2.40 -2.91 36.95
N VAL A 297 1.70 -1.82 37.26
CA VAL A 297 2.28 -0.52 37.61
C VAL A 297 2.16 -0.25 39.10
N GLY A 298 0.96 -0.43 39.65
CA GLY A 298 0.63 -0.18 41.04
C GLY A 298 -0.79 0.39 41.21
N PRO A 299 -1.43 0.24 42.38
CA PRO A 299 -2.82 0.67 42.58
C PRO A 299 -3.03 2.16 42.30
N GLY A 300 -4.06 2.47 41.50
CA GLY A 300 -4.42 3.84 41.13
C GLY A 300 -3.46 4.51 40.14
N LEU A 301 -2.43 3.80 39.66
CA LEU A 301 -1.46 4.30 38.68
C LEU A 301 -1.75 3.75 37.30
N GLY A 302 -1.29 4.46 36.28
CA GLY A 302 -1.36 4.07 34.88
C GLY A 302 -0.06 4.32 34.14
N LEU A 303 -0.12 4.16 32.82
CA LEU A 303 1.02 4.38 31.93
C LEU A 303 0.65 5.36 30.83
N GLU A 304 1.58 6.24 30.53
CA GLU A 304 1.55 7.07 29.32
C GLU A 304 2.66 6.63 28.37
N ILE A 305 2.29 6.34 27.12
CA ILE A 305 3.21 5.97 26.05
C ILE A 305 3.04 6.98 24.92
N VAL A 306 4.14 7.63 24.56
CA VAL A 306 4.17 8.65 23.51
C VAL A 306 5.07 8.19 22.37
N SER A 307 4.58 8.31 21.14
CA SER A 307 5.37 8.12 19.92
C SER A 307 5.65 9.46 19.26
N HIS A 308 6.86 9.61 18.74
CA HIS A 308 7.30 10.78 18.00
C HIS A 308 8.25 10.36 16.87
N VAL A 309 7.95 10.80 15.66
CA VAL A 309 8.78 10.61 14.47
C VAL A 309 9.16 11.98 13.96
N ASN A 310 10.46 12.27 13.86
CA ASN A 310 11.00 13.57 13.47
C ASN A 310 10.70 13.96 12.01
N ASP A 311 9.43 14.30 11.72
CA ASP A 311 8.89 14.75 10.44
C ASP A 311 9.36 13.94 9.22
N ILE A 312 9.52 12.62 9.40
CA ILE A 312 9.74 11.70 8.29
C ILE A 312 8.37 11.31 7.73
N PRO A 313 8.12 11.58 6.45
CA PRO A 313 6.85 11.23 5.81
C PRO A 313 6.56 9.73 5.87
N LYS A 314 5.28 9.38 6.03
CA LYS A 314 4.82 8.01 5.78
C LYS A 314 5.16 7.63 4.33
N GLY A 315 5.66 6.42 4.14
CA GLY A 315 6.05 5.94 2.81
C GLY A 315 7.52 6.18 2.44
N SER A 316 8.35 6.63 3.38
CA SER A 316 9.78 6.95 3.14
C SER A 316 10.69 5.79 2.78
N ARG A 317 10.19 4.55 2.83
CA ARG A 317 10.93 3.31 2.55
C ARG A 317 12.12 3.03 3.47
N LEU A 318 12.16 3.71 4.61
CA LEU A 318 13.15 3.54 5.67
C LEU A 318 12.64 2.67 6.83
N ALA A 319 11.52 1.96 6.63
CA ALA A 319 10.81 1.15 7.63
C ALA A 319 10.54 1.90 8.96
N VAL A 320 10.09 3.15 8.88
CA VAL A 320 9.80 3.98 10.06
C VAL A 320 8.76 3.32 10.97
N SER A 321 7.69 2.73 10.41
CA SER A 321 6.63 2.09 11.19
C SER A 321 7.12 0.93 12.05
N THR A 322 7.93 0.05 11.46
CA THR A 322 8.46 -1.14 12.13
C THR A 322 9.52 -0.76 13.16
N ASN A 323 10.40 0.20 12.85
CA ASN A 323 11.35 0.71 13.83
C ASN A 323 10.65 1.47 14.97
N LEU A 324 9.56 2.20 14.71
CA LEU A 324 8.73 2.80 15.75
C LEU A 324 8.05 1.76 16.63
N LEU A 325 7.47 0.72 16.03
CA LEU A 325 6.91 -0.40 16.78
C LEU A 325 7.97 -1.08 17.65
N ALA A 326 9.16 -1.35 17.10
CA ALA A 326 10.28 -1.93 17.83
C ALA A 326 10.76 -1.00 18.97
N SER A 327 10.82 0.31 18.74
CA SER A 327 11.18 1.32 19.75
C SER A 327 10.18 1.34 20.91
N LEU A 328 8.88 1.36 20.62
CA LEU A 328 7.82 1.30 21.62
C LEU A 328 7.88 -0.01 22.43
N ILE A 329 8.09 -1.15 21.74
CA ILE A 329 8.24 -2.46 22.39
C ILE A 329 9.47 -2.50 23.29
N ALA A 330 10.60 -1.95 22.82
CA ALA A 330 11.83 -1.87 23.61
C ALA A 330 11.63 -1.04 24.88
N ALA A 331 11.01 0.15 24.77
CA ALA A 331 10.68 0.98 25.92
C ALA A 331 9.79 0.23 26.92
N CYS A 332 8.76 -0.48 26.45
CA CYS A 332 7.88 -1.29 27.31
C CYS A 332 8.63 -2.45 27.97
N MET A 333 9.52 -3.13 27.24
CA MET A 333 10.33 -4.24 27.75
C MET A 333 11.31 -3.79 28.82
N ARG A 334 11.95 -2.64 28.63
CA ARG A 334 12.86 -2.05 29.63
C ARG A 334 12.10 -1.64 30.87
N ALA A 335 10.97 -0.95 30.69
CA ALA A 335 10.11 -0.52 31.78
C ALA A 335 9.59 -1.67 32.63
N THR A 336 9.44 -2.87 32.06
CA THR A 336 8.88 -4.05 32.75
C THR A 336 9.92 -5.10 33.17
N GLY A 337 11.21 -4.80 33.03
CA GLY A 337 12.30 -5.71 33.39
C GLY A 337 12.45 -6.93 32.48
N GLN A 338 11.83 -6.92 31.31
CA GLN A 338 12.00 -7.95 30.28
C GLN A 338 13.34 -7.79 29.53
N ALA A 339 13.87 -6.56 29.49
CA ALA A 339 15.27 -6.29 29.20
C ALA A 339 16.03 -6.10 30.52
N GLU A 340 17.26 -6.57 30.59
CA GLU A 340 18.20 -6.47 31.70
C GLU A 340 18.59 -5.01 31.98
N SER A 341 18.83 -4.22 30.93
CA SER A 341 19.24 -2.83 31.06
C SER A 341 18.08 -1.85 30.85
N LEU A 342 17.83 -0.96 31.83
CA LEU A 342 16.83 0.12 31.71
C LEU A 342 17.28 1.20 30.72
N THR A 343 18.58 1.45 30.61
CA THR A 343 19.20 2.47 29.76
C THR A 343 20.32 1.86 28.92
N GLY A 344 20.80 2.59 27.90
CA GLY A 344 21.87 2.13 27.00
C GLY A 344 21.39 1.21 25.88
N ALA A 345 22.34 0.50 25.26
CA ALA A 345 22.07 -0.43 24.16
C ALA A 345 21.40 -1.73 24.66
N LEU A 346 20.64 -2.37 23.77
CA LEU A 346 20.17 -3.74 23.98
C LEU A 346 21.27 -4.76 23.67
N THR A 347 21.30 -5.84 24.45
CA THR A 347 22.06 -7.07 24.16
C THR A 347 21.45 -7.82 22.97
N GLU A 348 22.22 -8.71 22.34
CA GLU A 348 21.74 -9.47 21.17
C GLU A 348 20.47 -10.30 21.47
N PRO A 349 20.35 -11.05 22.58
CA PRO A 349 19.11 -11.77 22.90
C PRO A 349 17.90 -10.85 23.05
N GLU A 350 18.07 -9.66 23.65
CA GLU A 350 17.00 -8.68 23.80
C GLU A 350 16.56 -8.10 22.46
N ARG A 351 17.50 -7.75 21.57
CA ARG A 351 17.17 -7.28 20.21
C ARG A 351 16.38 -8.32 19.43
N ARG A 352 16.76 -9.59 19.52
CA ARG A 352 16.04 -10.70 18.87
C ARG A 352 14.62 -10.85 19.42
N LEU A 353 14.43 -10.65 20.73
CA LEU A 353 13.09 -10.66 21.34
C LEU A 353 12.25 -9.45 20.90
N VAL A 354 12.85 -8.26 20.83
CA VAL A 354 12.21 -7.05 20.28
C VAL A 354 11.78 -7.28 18.84
N LEU A 355 12.65 -7.83 17.98
CA LEU A 355 12.29 -8.20 16.61
C LEU A 355 11.11 -9.17 16.61
N ALA A 356 11.17 -10.30 17.34
CA ALA A 356 10.09 -11.27 17.37
C ALA A 356 8.73 -10.66 17.80
N ARG A 357 8.74 -9.67 18.68
CA ARG A 357 7.53 -8.95 19.12
C ARG A 357 7.11 -7.86 18.15
N ALA A 358 8.03 -7.18 17.49
CA ALA A 358 7.71 -6.27 16.40
C ALA A 358 6.98 -7.03 15.28
N LEU A 359 7.44 -8.24 14.94
CA LEU A 359 6.73 -9.12 14.01
C LEU A 359 5.31 -9.42 14.51
N LEU A 360 5.15 -9.81 15.79
CA LEU A 360 3.82 -10.01 16.36
C LEU A 360 2.91 -8.77 16.19
N GLY A 361 3.42 -7.59 16.53
CA GLY A 361 2.68 -6.34 16.46
C GLY A 361 2.29 -5.96 15.02
N GLU A 362 3.15 -6.19 14.03
CA GLU A 362 2.84 -5.99 12.62
C GLU A 362 1.67 -6.87 12.17
N TRP A 363 1.71 -8.15 12.51
CA TRP A 363 0.66 -9.10 12.16
C TRP A 363 -0.66 -8.81 12.90
N LEU A 364 -0.62 -8.31 14.13
CA LEU A 364 -1.80 -7.83 14.86
C LEU A 364 -2.40 -6.58 14.21
N GLY A 365 -1.55 -5.66 13.74
CA GLY A 365 -1.95 -4.49 12.97
C GLY A 365 -2.36 -4.77 11.52
N GLY A 366 -2.31 -6.03 11.08
CA GLY A 366 -2.71 -6.46 9.74
C GLY A 366 -1.68 -6.22 8.63
N SER A 367 -0.43 -5.89 8.96
CA SER A 367 0.67 -5.76 7.98
C SER A 367 1.56 -7.00 8.01
N GLY A 368 1.64 -7.74 6.90
CA GLY A 368 2.60 -8.83 6.72
C GLY A 368 3.84 -8.32 5.99
N GLY A 369 4.99 -8.25 6.67
CA GLY A 369 6.27 -7.77 6.13
C GLY A 369 7.38 -8.83 6.09
N GLY A 370 8.62 -8.39 5.85
CA GLY A 370 9.83 -9.20 6.02
C GLY A 370 10.60 -8.77 7.27
N TRP A 371 11.57 -9.57 7.73
CA TRP A 371 12.27 -9.30 8.99
C TRP A 371 13.28 -8.13 8.92
N GLN A 372 13.61 -7.60 7.75
CA GLN A 372 14.67 -6.58 7.63
C GLN A 372 14.27 -5.22 8.24
N ASP A 373 12.97 -4.99 8.41
CA ASP A 373 12.39 -3.68 8.70
C ASP A 373 12.67 -3.21 10.13
N SER A 374 12.93 -4.12 11.07
CA SER A 374 13.44 -3.80 12.40
C SER A 374 14.96 -3.56 12.44
N GLY A 375 15.60 -3.38 11.28
CA GLY A 375 17.04 -3.24 11.16
C GLY A 375 17.63 -2.09 11.97
N GLY A 376 16.85 -1.06 12.31
CA GLY A 376 17.27 0.07 13.15
C GLY A 376 17.58 -0.32 14.59
N VAL A 377 17.08 -1.46 15.06
CA VAL A 377 17.39 -1.98 16.40
C VAL A 377 18.88 -2.34 16.54
N TRP A 378 19.53 -2.78 15.47
CA TRP A 378 20.96 -3.10 15.43
C TRP A 378 21.80 -1.91 14.98
N PRO A 379 23.06 -1.79 15.43
CA PRO A 379 23.95 -0.70 15.03
C PRO A 379 24.52 -0.90 13.61
N GLY A 380 24.93 0.22 13.01
CA GLY A 380 25.85 0.30 11.88
C GLY A 380 25.37 -0.43 10.62
N ILE A 381 26.35 -0.91 9.86
CA ILE A 381 26.17 -1.72 8.65
C ILE A 381 26.10 -3.19 9.08
N LYS A 382 25.09 -3.93 8.63
CA LYS A 382 24.93 -5.35 8.95
C LYS A 382 24.43 -6.17 7.79
N LEU A 383 24.97 -7.37 7.70
CA LEU A 383 24.47 -8.44 6.86
C LEU A 383 23.50 -9.28 7.69
N ILE A 384 22.29 -9.43 7.20
CA ILE A 384 21.24 -10.20 7.85
C ILE A 384 20.94 -11.41 6.97
N THR A 385 20.95 -12.60 7.56
CA THR A 385 20.86 -13.86 6.81
C THR A 385 19.79 -14.79 7.37
N GLY A 386 19.10 -15.50 6.48
CA GLY A 386 18.28 -16.66 6.82
C GLY A 386 19.14 -17.74 7.48
N VAL A 387 18.51 -18.55 8.33
CA VAL A 387 19.19 -19.59 9.09
C VAL A 387 18.43 -20.91 8.87
N PRO A 388 19.11 -22.02 8.51
CA PRO A 388 18.48 -23.33 8.44
C PRO A 388 17.80 -23.73 9.76
N ALA A 389 16.63 -24.37 9.66
CA ALA A 389 15.95 -24.94 10.83
C ALA A 389 16.68 -26.21 11.29
N ALA A 390 16.81 -26.38 12.60
CA ALA A 390 17.46 -27.50 13.26
C ALA A 390 16.55 -28.08 14.36
N GLU A 391 16.87 -29.27 14.84
CA GLU A 391 16.12 -29.92 15.90
C GLU A 391 15.97 -29.01 17.13
N GLY A 392 14.74 -28.85 17.62
CA GLY A 392 14.38 -27.93 18.71
C GLY A 392 13.80 -26.59 18.24
N ASP A 393 13.95 -26.23 16.97
CA ASP A 393 13.24 -25.08 16.40
C ASP A 393 11.76 -25.43 16.12
N PRO A 394 10.80 -24.50 16.33
CA PRO A 394 9.39 -24.72 15.99
C PRO A 394 9.16 -25.06 14.51
N GLU A 395 10.08 -24.64 13.65
CA GLU A 395 10.03 -24.82 12.20
C GLU A 395 10.65 -26.16 11.70
N PHE A 396 11.31 -26.93 12.57
CA PHE A 396 11.98 -28.17 12.16
C PHE A 396 10.98 -29.20 11.63
N GLY A 397 11.23 -29.73 10.43
CA GLY A 397 10.30 -30.61 9.71
C GLY A 397 9.13 -29.90 9.01
N ILE A 398 8.91 -28.60 9.28
CA ILE A 398 7.85 -27.78 8.70
C ILE A 398 8.38 -26.88 7.56
N SER A 399 9.58 -26.32 7.72
CA SER A 399 10.28 -25.51 6.71
C SER A 399 11.80 -25.73 6.74
N ARG A 400 12.51 -25.28 5.69
CA ARG A 400 13.96 -25.42 5.57
C ARG A 400 14.74 -24.45 6.47
N GLY A 401 14.20 -23.26 6.68
CA GLY A 401 14.76 -22.18 7.48
C GLY A 401 13.85 -21.76 8.64
N ARG A 402 14.45 -21.06 9.60
CA ARG A 402 13.80 -20.46 10.78
C ARG A 402 13.07 -19.17 10.39
N LEU A 403 12.06 -18.79 11.18
CA LEU A 403 11.40 -17.48 11.04
C LEU A 403 12.37 -16.31 11.30
N MET A 404 13.24 -16.49 12.30
CA MET A 404 14.13 -15.44 12.79
C MET A 404 15.51 -15.51 12.10
N PRO A 405 16.02 -14.38 11.57
CA PRO A 405 17.31 -14.35 10.92
C PRO A 405 18.48 -14.29 11.92
N ALA A 406 19.70 -14.33 11.39
CA ALA A 406 20.94 -13.97 12.09
C ALA A 406 21.43 -12.59 11.61
N HIS A 407 22.02 -11.81 12.51
CA HIS A 407 22.60 -10.50 12.22
C HIS A 407 24.12 -10.56 12.40
N HIS A 408 24.86 -10.21 11.35
CA HIS A 408 26.31 -10.03 11.37
C HIS A 408 26.63 -8.54 11.21
N ILE A 409 27.05 -7.90 12.30
CA ILE A 409 27.43 -6.47 12.29
C ILE A 409 28.81 -6.37 11.66
N LEU A 410 28.91 -5.65 10.54
CA LEU A 410 30.19 -5.40 9.89
C LEU A 410 30.94 -4.36 10.72
N GLY A 411 32.04 -4.77 11.34
CA GLY A 411 32.88 -3.91 12.17
C GLY A 411 33.70 -2.90 11.37
N ARG A 412 34.61 -2.19 12.06
CA ARG A 412 35.56 -1.24 11.43
C ARG A 412 36.72 -1.95 10.74
N ASP A 413 36.96 -3.20 11.09
CA ASP A 413 37.90 -4.13 10.46
C ASP A 413 37.38 -4.62 9.10
N GLU A 414 36.07 -4.85 8.96
CA GLU A 414 35.46 -5.23 7.68
C GLU A 414 35.10 -4.02 6.81
N VAL A 415 34.49 -2.99 7.40
CA VAL A 415 34.14 -1.75 6.70
C VAL A 415 34.71 -0.56 7.46
N SER A 416 35.87 -0.10 6.96
CA SER A 416 36.67 0.94 7.60
C SER A 416 35.92 2.24 7.84
N ALA A 417 36.39 3.02 8.82
CA ALA A 417 35.87 4.37 9.08
C ALA A 417 35.95 5.28 7.84
N ALA A 418 37.03 5.15 7.05
CA ALA A 418 37.19 5.89 5.80
C ALA A 418 36.18 5.48 4.73
N THR A 419 35.82 4.20 4.64
CA THR A 419 34.73 3.75 3.75
C THR A 419 33.39 4.33 4.18
N ARG A 420 33.08 4.30 5.48
CA ARG A 420 31.84 4.86 6.04
C ARG A 420 31.72 6.35 5.78
N ALA A 421 32.81 7.10 5.96
CA ALA A 421 32.88 8.52 5.62
C ALA A 421 32.63 8.75 4.12
N ARG A 422 33.36 8.05 3.25
CA ARG A 422 33.20 8.17 1.79
C ARG A 422 31.78 7.83 1.32
N LEU A 423 31.14 6.81 1.90
CA LEU A 423 29.76 6.47 1.59
C LEU A 423 28.82 7.63 1.93
N GLN A 424 28.96 8.21 3.12
CA GLN A 424 28.19 9.38 3.53
C GLN A 424 28.49 10.60 2.65
N GLU A 425 29.74 10.80 2.23
CA GLU A 425 30.17 11.93 1.38
C GLU A 425 29.78 11.78 -0.09
N SER A 426 29.42 10.58 -0.56
CA SER A 426 29.08 10.34 -1.98
C SER A 426 27.57 10.16 -2.20
N LEU A 427 26.83 9.77 -1.17
CA LEU A 427 25.41 9.42 -1.29
C LEU A 427 24.51 10.61 -0.95
N VAL A 428 23.60 10.95 -1.86
CA VAL A 428 22.47 11.84 -1.63
C VAL A 428 21.21 11.02 -1.45
N LEU A 429 20.65 11.08 -0.25
CA LEU A 429 19.44 10.36 0.12
C LEU A 429 18.21 11.26 -0.09
N VAL A 430 17.17 10.75 -0.74
CA VAL A 430 16.00 11.56 -1.10
C VAL A 430 14.68 10.82 -0.87
N HIS A 431 13.62 11.61 -0.67
CA HIS A 431 12.24 11.18 -0.78
C HIS A 431 11.56 11.82 -2.00
N GLY A 432 11.06 11.01 -2.93
CA GLY A 432 10.46 11.53 -4.18
C GLY A 432 9.05 12.11 -4.03
N GLY A 433 8.43 11.96 -2.86
CA GLY A 433 7.11 12.50 -2.53
C GLY A 433 5.93 11.65 -3.00
N MET A 434 6.18 10.52 -3.66
CA MET A 434 5.12 9.65 -4.18
C MET A 434 4.38 8.91 -3.07
N ALA A 435 3.06 8.77 -3.23
CA ALA A 435 2.24 7.89 -2.40
C ALA A 435 2.09 6.53 -3.08
N GLN A 436 2.62 5.45 -2.50
CA GLN A 436 2.54 4.13 -3.13
C GLN A 436 2.30 3.01 -2.12
N ASN A 437 1.47 2.07 -2.50
CA ASN A 437 1.19 0.85 -1.75
C ASN A 437 2.09 -0.29 -2.25
N VAL A 438 2.88 -0.86 -1.35
CA VAL A 438 3.81 -1.97 -1.64
C VAL A 438 3.21 -3.34 -1.41
N GLY A 439 2.02 -3.44 -0.79
CA GLY A 439 1.36 -4.74 -0.52
C GLY A 439 1.29 -5.63 -1.76
N PRO A 440 0.75 -5.15 -2.90
CA PRO A 440 0.70 -5.92 -4.14
C PRO A 440 2.07 -6.37 -4.66
N ILE A 441 3.14 -5.59 -4.42
CA ILE A 441 4.50 -5.96 -4.82
C ILE A 441 4.97 -7.19 -4.03
N LEU A 442 4.74 -7.21 -2.72
CA LEU A 442 5.11 -8.36 -1.88
C LEU A 442 4.38 -9.64 -2.32
N GLU A 443 3.09 -9.54 -2.66
CA GLU A 443 2.32 -10.67 -3.19
C GLU A 443 2.87 -11.15 -4.54
N MET A 444 3.19 -10.25 -5.47
CA MET A 444 3.78 -10.63 -6.75
C MET A 444 5.14 -11.30 -6.59
N VAL A 445 6.03 -10.78 -5.73
CA VAL A 445 7.34 -11.40 -5.47
C VAL A 445 7.17 -12.81 -4.89
N THR A 446 6.22 -12.95 -3.97
CA THR A 446 5.83 -14.23 -3.35
C THR A 446 5.42 -15.23 -4.40
N GLU A 447 4.49 -14.84 -5.27
CA GLU A 447 3.95 -15.68 -6.33
C GLU A 447 5.04 -16.12 -7.31
N LYS A 448 5.78 -15.17 -7.88
CA LYS A 448 6.87 -15.45 -8.84
C LYS A 448 7.92 -16.39 -8.26
N TYR A 449 8.23 -16.24 -6.98
CA TYR A 449 9.10 -17.17 -6.29
C TYR A 449 8.51 -18.58 -6.22
N LEU A 450 7.29 -18.73 -5.69
CA LEU A 450 6.67 -20.04 -5.46
C LEU A 450 6.52 -20.84 -6.76
N LEU A 451 6.27 -20.14 -7.88
CA LEU A 451 6.16 -20.72 -9.22
C LEU A 451 7.52 -21.02 -9.88
N ARG A 452 8.62 -20.49 -9.34
CA ARG A 452 9.96 -20.50 -9.95
C ARG A 452 9.90 -20.01 -11.40
N SER A 453 9.16 -18.93 -11.67
CA SER A 453 9.08 -18.33 -13.01
C SER A 453 10.48 -18.06 -13.54
N GLY A 454 10.77 -18.51 -14.77
CA GLY A 454 12.14 -18.66 -15.26
C GLY A 454 12.98 -17.38 -15.19
N PRO A 455 12.57 -16.28 -15.85
CA PRO A 455 13.29 -15.02 -15.81
C PRO A 455 13.45 -14.45 -14.39
N GLU A 456 12.39 -14.50 -13.58
CA GLU A 456 12.37 -13.95 -12.22
C GLU A 456 13.24 -14.77 -11.25
N TRP A 457 13.30 -16.09 -11.41
CA TRP A 457 14.19 -16.94 -10.64
C TRP A 457 15.66 -16.71 -10.98
N ALA A 458 16.00 -16.60 -12.27
CA ALA A 458 17.35 -16.26 -12.71
C ALA A 458 17.78 -14.88 -12.20
N ALA A 459 16.89 -13.88 -12.32
CA ALA A 459 17.09 -12.54 -11.77
C ALA A 459 17.31 -12.56 -10.25
N ARG A 460 16.59 -13.40 -9.50
CA ARG A 460 16.83 -13.56 -8.06
C ARG A 460 18.23 -14.07 -7.75
N GLN A 461 18.72 -15.07 -8.49
CA GLN A 461 20.10 -15.56 -8.31
C GLN A 461 21.13 -14.47 -8.64
N GLN A 462 20.87 -13.68 -9.68
CA GLN A 462 21.71 -12.51 -10.01
C GLN A 462 21.71 -11.48 -8.87
N ALA A 463 20.55 -11.15 -8.29
CA ALA A 463 20.45 -10.22 -7.16
C ALA A 463 21.25 -10.68 -5.93
N ILE A 464 21.29 -11.99 -5.66
CA ILE A 464 22.13 -12.58 -4.60
C ILE A 464 23.61 -12.39 -4.93
N GLY A 465 24.03 -12.65 -6.17
CA GLY A 465 25.41 -12.40 -6.59
C GLY A 465 25.80 -10.92 -6.53
N VAL A 466 24.89 -10.01 -6.88
CA VAL A 466 25.11 -8.56 -6.77
C VAL A 466 25.33 -8.12 -5.32
N LEU A 467 24.67 -8.76 -4.35
CA LEU A 467 24.95 -8.49 -2.93
C LEU A 467 26.41 -8.78 -2.57
N ASP A 468 26.98 -9.88 -3.04
CA ASP A 468 28.38 -10.24 -2.76
C ASP A 468 29.36 -9.21 -3.33
N GLU A 469 29.05 -8.71 -4.52
CA GLU A 469 29.80 -7.65 -5.17
C GLU A 469 29.71 -6.30 -4.43
N VAL A 470 28.53 -5.94 -3.91
CA VAL A 470 28.37 -4.74 -3.06
C VAL A 470 29.16 -4.88 -1.75
N LEU A 471 29.14 -6.07 -1.13
CA LEU A 471 29.93 -6.35 0.07
C LEU A 471 31.43 -6.24 -0.20
N ALA A 472 31.91 -6.80 -1.31
CA ALA A 472 33.30 -6.71 -1.72
C ALA A 472 33.72 -5.24 -1.96
N ALA A 473 32.88 -4.45 -2.64
CA ALA A 473 33.13 -3.03 -2.87
C ALA A 473 33.17 -2.22 -1.57
N LEU A 474 32.29 -2.48 -0.61
CA LEU A 474 32.34 -1.86 0.72
C LEU A 474 33.61 -2.22 1.48
N ARG A 475 34.01 -3.50 1.49
CA ARG A 475 35.26 -3.94 2.15
C ARG A 475 36.50 -3.30 1.52
N ALA A 476 36.51 -3.14 0.20
CA ALA A 476 37.58 -2.42 -0.53
C ALA A 476 37.49 -0.90 -0.39
N GLY A 477 36.35 -0.37 0.07
CA GLY A 477 36.09 1.06 0.15
C GLY A 477 35.88 1.75 -1.20
N ASP A 478 35.42 1.01 -2.21
CA ASP A 478 35.12 1.51 -3.54
C ASP A 478 33.63 1.88 -3.67
N VAL A 479 33.29 3.12 -3.29
CA VAL A 479 31.91 3.62 -3.31
C VAL A 479 31.38 3.79 -4.74
N ARG A 480 32.25 4.03 -5.72
CA ARG A 480 31.85 4.10 -7.13
C ARG A 480 31.34 2.75 -7.60
N ARG A 481 32.06 1.67 -7.28
CA ARG A 481 31.63 0.29 -7.58
C ARG A 481 30.37 -0.11 -6.81
N VAL A 482 30.13 0.41 -5.61
CA VAL A 482 28.83 0.28 -4.92
C VAL A 482 27.69 0.91 -5.76
N GLY A 483 27.91 2.09 -6.34
CA GLY A 483 26.95 2.76 -7.23
C GLY A 483 26.67 1.98 -8.51
N GLU A 484 27.71 1.43 -9.13
CA GLU A 484 27.58 0.60 -10.33
C GLU A 484 26.71 -0.65 -10.07
N TRP A 485 27.01 -1.37 -8.99
CA TRP A 485 26.27 -2.59 -8.64
C TRP A 485 24.86 -2.33 -8.16
N THR A 486 24.61 -1.28 -7.38
CA THR A 486 23.24 -0.92 -6.97
C THR A 486 22.39 -0.46 -8.17
N THR A 487 22.99 0.26 -9.12
CA THR A 487 22.32 0.64 -10.37
C THR A 487 21.97 -0.59 -11.21
N ARG A 488 22.92 -1.52 -11.34
CA ARG A 488 22.70 -2.77 -12.05
C ARG A 488 21.60 -3.60 -11.39
N ASN A 489 21.63 -3.74 -10.07
CA ASN A 489 20.61 -4.45 -9.31
C ASN A 489 19.21 -3.91 -9.61
N PHE A 490 19.07 -2.58 -9.62
CA PHE A 490 17.81 -1.91 -9.93
C PHE A 490 17.33 -2.17 -11.36
N ARG A 491 18.20 -1.95 -12.36
CA ARG A 491 17.84 -2.02 -13.79
C ARG A 491 17.60 -3.44 -14.29
N GLU A 492 18.34 -4.41 -13.77
CA GLU A 492 18.31 -5.79 -14.27
C GLU A 492 17.46 -6.68 -13.35
N PRO A 493 17.96 -7.27 -12.25
CA PRO A 493 17.22 -8.29 -11.55
C PRO A 493 15.97 -7.75 -10.84
N ILE A 494 16.01 -6.55 -10.24
CA ILE A 494 14.84 -6.00 -9.52
C ILE A 494 13.68 -5.74 -10.48
N GLN A 495 13.92 -5.04 -11.59
CA GLN A 495 12.89 -4.76 -12.59
C GLN A 495 12.43 -6.02 -13.34
N THR A 496 13.29 -7.04 -13.47
CA THR A 496 12.89 -8.34 -14.03
C THR A 496 11.92 -9.08 -13.10
N ILE A 497 12.20 -9.10 -11.79
CA ILE A 497 11.32 -9.76 -10.81
C ILE A 497 10.01 -8.98 -10.69
N ILE A 498 10.07 -7.65 -10.52
CA ILE A 498 8.92 -6.77 -10.39
C ILE A 498 9.11 -5.50 -11.23
N PRO A 499 8.49 -5.42 -12.42
CA PRO A 499 8.55 -4.21 -13.24
C PRO A 499 8.02 -2.95 -12.53
N TRP A 500 7.06 -3.10 -11.60
CA TRP A 500 6.49 -2.00 -10.83
C TRP A 500 7.46 -1.40 -9.80
N ALA A 501 8.64 -1.99 -9.59
CA ALA A 501 9.68 -1.38 -8.76
C ALA A 501 10.16 -0.03 -9.33
N SER A 502 10.01 0.18 -10.64
CA SER A 502 10.26 1.45 -11.33
C SER A 502 8.97 2.08 -11.88
N ASN A 503 9.05 3.37 -12.22
CA ASN A 503 7.97 4.13 -12.85
C ASN A 503 8.54 5.31 -13.63
N ALA A 504 7.67 6.01 -14.37
CA ALA A 504 8.06 7.14 -15.21
C ALA A 504 8.76 8.27 -14.44
N PHE A 505 8.37 8.54 -13.19
CA PHE A 505 9.00 9.56 -12.36
C PHE A 505 10.44 9.15 -12.01
N THR A 506 10.64 7.96 -11.46
CA THR A 506 11.99 7.45 -11.11
C THR A 506 12.93 7.42 -12.31
N GLU A 507 12.49 6.86 -13.46
CA GLU A 507 13.34 6.81 -14.65
C GLU A 507 13.73 8.21 -15.14
N THR A 508 12.79 9.17 -15.08
CA THR A 508 13.07 10.57 -15.44
C THR A 508 14.09 11.21 -14.50
N LEU A 509 14.00 10.95 -13.19
CA LEU A 509 15.00 11.44 -12.23
C LEU A 509 16.39 10.88 -12.51
N ILE A 510 16.51 9.58 -12.76
CA ILE A 510 17.80 8.94 -13.06
C ILE A 510 18.40 9.52 -14.34
N GLN A 511 17.58 9.71 -15.37
CA GLN A 511 18.02 10.32 -16.63
C GLN A 511 18.52 11.76 -16.42
N ARG A 512 17.74 12.60 -15.72
CA ARG A 512 18.10 14.01 -15.47
C ARG A 512 19.33 14.14 -14.56
N ALA A 513 19.45 13.31 -13.53
CA ALA A 513 20.63 13.27 -12.66
C ALA A 513 21.89 12.85 -13.43
N ARG A 514 21.80 11.80 -14.26
CA ARG A 514 22.91 11.38 -15.12
C ARG A 514 23.34 12.49 -16.09
N ALA A 515 22.38 13.20 -16.68
CA ALA A 515 22.66 14.33 -17.55
C ALA A 515 23.32 15.51 -16.81
N ALA A 516 22.92 15.78 -15.57
CA ALA A 516 23.45 16.87 -14.76
C ALA A 516 24.89 16.64 -14.28
N PHE A 517 25.24 15.41 -13.88
CA PHE A 517 26.54 15.12 -13.26
C PHE A 517 27.52 14.35 -14.17
N GLY A 518 27.09 13.81 -15.30
CA GLY A 518 28.00 13.13 -16.26
C GLY A 518 28.78 11.97 -15.62
N GLU A 519 30.11 12.02 -15.71
CA GLU A 519 31.00 11.01 -15.11
C GLU A 519 31.03 11.04 -13.57
N ASP A 520 30.66 12.17 -12.96
CA ASP A 520 30.53 12.29 -11.51
C ASP A 520 29.25 11.60 -11.00
N PHE A 521 28.35 11.14 -11.88
CA PHE A 521 27.23 10.28 -11.49
C PHE A 521 27.68 8.82 -11.41
N TRP A 522 27.88 8.32 -10.19
CA TRP A 522 28.36 6.95 -9.95
C TRP A 522 27.24 5.91 -9.89
N GLY A 523 26.02 6.29 -9.51
CA GLY A 523 24.91 5.34 -9.57
C GLY A 523 23.60 5.77 -8.93
N PHE A 524 22.60 4.92 -9.12
CA PHE A 524 21.28 4.99 -8.53
C PHE A 524 21.02 3.78 -7.64
N TRP A 525 20.29 4.01 -6.56
CA TRP A 525 19.90 2.99 -5.62
C TRP A 525 18.46 3.18 -5.16
N MET A 526 17.69 2.10 -5.21
CA MET A 526 16.32 2.04 -4.70
C MET A 526 16.32 1.65 -3.22
N LEU A 527 15.60 2.40 -2.39
CA LEU A 527 15.38 2.04 -0.99
C LEU A 527 14.08 1.25 -0.82
N GLY A 528 14.14 0.15 -0.08
CA GLY A 528 13.01 -0.71 0.18
C GLY A 528 12.44 -1.33 -1.10
N GLY A 529 11.14 -1.66 -1.08
CA GLY A 529 10.53 -2.49 -2.13
C GLY A 529 9.99 -1.79 -3.38
N MET A 530 10.09 -0.45 -3.50
CA MET A 530 9.61 0.31 -4.68
C MET A 530 10.22 1.72 -4.70
N SER A 531 10.66 2.18 -5.88
CA SER A 531 11.22 3.53 -6.08
C SER A 531 10.15 4.63 -6.18
N GLY A 532 10.54 5.89 -5.97
CA GLY A 532 9.64 7.06 -5.99
C GLY A 532 9.25 7.57 -4.60
N GLY A 533 9.24 6.68 -3.60
CA GLY A 533 9.15 7.01 -2.18
C GLY A 533 10.52 7.36 -1.58
N GLY A 534 11.44 6.39 -1.52
CA GLY A 534 12.81 6.57 -1.03
C GLY A 534 13.86 6.12 -2.05
N MET A 535 14.90 6.93 -2.27
CA MET A 535 15.93 6.70 -3.28
C MET A 535 17.30 7.24 -2.83
N GLY A 536 18.37 6.69 -3.39
CA GLY A 536 19.74 7.17 -3.23
C GLY A 536 20.39 7.45 -4.58
N PHE A 537 21.09 8.59 -4.67
CA PHE A 537 21.90 8.98 -5.82
C PHE A 537 23.36 9.06 -5.37
N ILE A 538 24.23 8.26 -5.98
CA ILE A 538 25.66 8.22 -5.65
C ILE A 538 26.38 9.10 -6.66
N VAL A 539 27.08 10.11 -6.14
CA VAL A 539 27.89 11.06 -6.91
C VAL A 539 29.31 11.12 -6.36
N ALA A 540 30.23 11.69 -7.12
CA ALA A 540 31.56 11.96 -6.62
C ALA A 540 31.52 12.88 -5.38
N PRO A 541 32.34 12.64 -4.32
CA PRO A 541 32.29 13.38 -3.07
C PRO A 541 32.33 14.91 -3.22
N HIS A 542 33.14 15.43 -4.14
CA HIS A 542 33.26 16.87 -4.39
C HIS A 542 31.99 17.51 -4.94
N ARG A 543 31.06 16.72 -5.48
CA ARG A 543 29.76 17.18 -6.01
C ARG A 543 28.61 17.06 -5.03
N LYS A 544 28.76 16.42 -3.85
CA LYS A 544 27.62 16.11 -2.96
C LYS A 544 26.74 17.32 -2.64
N ALA A 545 27.34 18.43 -2.20
CA ALA A 545 26.60 19.63 -1.80
C ALA A 545 25.84 20.26 -2.99
N GLU A 546 26.41 20.20 -4.19
CA GLU A 546 25.73 20.62 -5.42
C GLU A 546 24.59 19.65 -5.76
N ALA A 547 24.85 18.35 -5.70
CA ALA A 547 23.87 17.32 -6.01
C ALA A 547 22.65 17.36 -5.09
N GLN A 548 22.81 17.69 -3.81
CA GLN A 548 21.69 17.89 -2.88
C GLN A 548 20.74 19.01 -3.37
N ARG A 549 21.27 20.15 -3.84
CA ARG A 549 20.45 21.26 -4.35
C ARG A 549 19.81 20.93 -5.70
N GLU A 550 20.60 20.40 -6.63
CA GLU A 550 20.13 20.10 -7.98
C GLU A 550 19.09 18.97 -8.00
N LEU A 551 19.27 17.90 -7.20
CA LEU A 551 18.29 16.82 -7.11
C LEU A 551 16.97 17.30 -6.52
N GLN A 552 16.98 18.21 -5.54
CA GLN A 552 15.76 18.85 -5.04
C GLN A 552 15.01 19.58 -6.17
N ALA A 553 15.72 20.38 -6.97
CA ALA A 553 15.14 21.11 -8.09
C ALA A 553 14.57 20.18 -9.17
N ILE A 554 15.35 19.15 -9.56
CA ILE A 554 14.95 18.13 -10.53
C ILE A 554 13.69 17.40 -10.05
N MET A 555 13.65 16.96 -8.78
CA MET A 555 12.48 16.26 -8.25
C MET A 555 11.24 17.16 -8.22
N SER A 556 11.35 18.40 -7.73
CA SER A 556 10.21 19.33 -7.69
C SER A 556 9.69 19.68 -9.10
N ALA A 557 10.57 19.88 -10.07
CA ALA A 557 10.16 20.10 -11.47
C ALA A 557 9.45 18.88 -12.05
N THR A 558 10.03 17.69 -11.87
CA THR A 558 9.47 16.44 -12.39
C THR A 558 8.14 16.09 -11.72
N LYS A 559 7.98 16.38 -10.42
CA LYS A 559 6.71 16.26 -9.72
C LYS A 559 5.67 17.16 -10.37
N ARG A 560 5.95 18.45 -10.58
CA ARG A 560 4.99 19.39 -11.21
C ARG A 560 4.52 18.89 -12.58
N GLU A 561 5.43 18.31 -13.37
CA GLU A 561 5.10 17.71 -14.68
C GLU A 561 4.18 16.48 -14.59
N LEU A 562 4.25 15.72 -13.48
CA LEU A 562 3.59 14.42 -13.33
C LEU A 562 2.50 14.38 -12.24
N GLN A 563 2.26 15.46 -11.49
CA GLN A 563 1.36 15.47 -10.32
C GLN A 563 -0.10 15.14 -10.66
N HIS A 564 -0.52 15.36 -11.90
CA HIS A 564 -1.85 14.98 -12.39
C HIS A 564 -1.90 13.56 -12.97
N ALA A 565 -0.76 12.91 -13.18
CA ALA A 565 -0.62 11.57 -13.76
C ALA A 565 -0.23 10.49 -12.74
N LEU A 566 0.48 10.89 -11.68
CA LEU A 566 1.02 10.04 -10.63
C LEU A 566 0.70 10.61 -9.24
N PRO A 567 0.44 9.74 -8.25
CA PRO A 567 0.07 10.19 -6.91
C PRO A 567 1.29 10.67 -6.10
N PHE A 568 1.23 11.93 -5.66
CA PHE A 568 2.20 12.52 -4.72
C PHE A 568 1.48 12.94 -3.44
N ALA A 569 2.03 12.57 -2.28
CA ALA A 569 1.51 12.95 -0.97
C ALA A 569 2.12 14.26 -0.43
N MET A 570 3.28 14.66 -0.95
CA MET A 570 4.05 15.78 -0.41
C MET A 570 5.02 16.36 -1.45
N GLU A 571 5.72 17.43 -1.09
CA GLU A 571 6.90 17.83 -1.85
C GLU A 571 8.07 16.85 -1.66
N PRO A 572 8.86 16.57 -2.71
CA PRO A 572 10.08 15.79 -2.55
C PRO A 572 11.02 16.46 -1.56
N VAL A 573 11.80 15.68 -0.82
CA VAL A 573 12.79 16.18 0.13
C VAL A 573 14.13 15.50 -0.05
N VAL A 574 15.20 16.24 0.20
CA VAL A 574 16.56 15.70 0.33
C VAL A 574 16.88 15.56 1.82
N TYR A 575 17.52 14.45 2.18
CA TYR A 575 17.94 14.19 3.54
C TYR A 575 19.46 14.37 3.71
N ASP A 576 19.82 14.93 4.86
CA ASP A 576 21.12 14.69 5.47
C ASP A 576 21.02 13.43 6.33
N PHE A 577 22.02 12.57 6.28
CA PHE A 577 22.04 11.34 7.06
C PHE A 577 23.42 11.07 7.64
N ALA A 578 23.44 10.33 8.74
CA ALA A 578 24.66 9.81 9.35
C ALA A 578 24.50 8.32 9.68
N ILE A 579 25.59 7.54 9.59
CA ILE A 579 25.56 6.12 10.01
C ILE A 579 25.49 6.07 11.55
N ASN A 580 24.45 5.44 12.07
CA ASN A 580 24.25 5.27 13.50
C ASN A 580 24.96 4.00 13.98
N GLU A 581 25.99 4.15 14.81
CA GLU A 581 26.79 3.03 15.35
C GLU A 581 26.25 2.46 16.68
N HIS A 582 25.08 2.93 17.15
CA HIS A 582 24.50 2.53 18.43
C HIS A 582 23.30 1.57 18.28
N GLY A 583 22.52 1.71 17.21
CA GLY A 583 21.22 1.04 17.10
C GLY A 583 20.21 1.70 18.05
N THR A 584 19.26 0.90 18.57
CA THR A 584 18.31 1.43 19.55
C THR A 584 18.99 1.74 20.89
N TRP A 585 18.66 2.87 21.48
CA TRP A 585 19.31 3.39 22.68
C TRP A 585 18.31 4.02 23.64
N ALA A 586 18.42 3.71 24.93
CA ALA A 586 17.53 4.22 25.97
C ALA A 586 18.22 5.15 26.96
N GLU A 587 17.49 6.16 27.41
CA GLU A 587 17.90 7.11 28.45
C GLU A 587 16.76 7.32 29.44
N LEU A 588 17.11 7.47 30.72
CA LEU A 588 16.15 7.81 31.77
C LEU A 588 16.25 9.31 32.06
N LEU A 589 15.18 10.04 31.75
CA LEU A 589 15.08 11.47 31.97
C LEU A 589 14.41 11.73 33.33
N ALA A 590 14.98 12.63 34.13
CA ALA A 590 14.49 12.98 35.46
C ALA A 590 14.66 14.47 35.75
N GLY A 591 13.88 15.00 36.70
CA GLY A 591 13.89 16.43 37.04
C GLY A 591 13.53 17.30 35.84
N GLU A 592 14.26 18.40 35.64
CA GLU A 592 14.03 19.36 34.55
C GLU A 592 14.26 18.79 33.13
N GLU A 593 14.94 17.64 33.03
CA GLU A 593 15.16 16.93 31.76
C GLU A 593 14.01 15.99 31.38
N ALA A 594 13.06 15.72 32.29
CA ALA A 594 11.94 14.80 32.10
C ALA A 594 10.81 15.35 31.20
N LEU A 595 11.20 16.01 30.10
CA LEU A 595 10.29 16.63 29.15
C LEU A 595 9.92 15.68 28.01
N LEU A 596 8.66 15.75 27.60
CA LEU A 596 8.16 15.13 26.37
C LEU A 596 8.46 16.01 25.15
N PRO A 597 8.33 15.50 23.91
CA PRO A 597 8.59 16.28 22.70
C PRO A 597 7.74 17.56 22.61
N ALA A 598 8.26 18.60 21.96
CA ALA A 598 7.56 19.87 21.78
C ALA A 598 6.13 19.70 21.22
N GLY A 599 5.95 18.83 20.22
CA GLY A 599 4.65 18.57 19.61
C GLY A 599 3.62 17.94 20.57
N TYR A 600 4.06 17.20 21.60
CA TYR A 600 3.20 16.71 22.66
C TYR A 600 2.55 17.86 23.42
N TYR A 601 3.35 18.85 23.84
CA TYR A 601 2.83 20.01 24.56
C TYR A 601 1.96 20.89 23.69
N ALA A 602 2.28 21.04 22.40
CA ALA A 602 1.41 21.75 21.45
C ALA A 602 0.00 21.12 21.37
N LEU A 603 -0.09 19.79 21.47
CA LEU A 603 -1.35 19.04 21.45
C LEU A 603 -2.13 19.16 22.77
N HIS A 604 -1.44 19.03 23.90
CA HIS A 604 -2.10 18.88 25.21
C HIS A 604 -2.26 20.19 25.99
N ALA A 605 -1.24 21.06 25.99
CA ALA A 605 -1.22 22.26 26.83
C ALA A 605 -2.39 23.23 26.57
N PRO A 606 -2.88 23.45 25.33
CA PRO A 606 -4.06 24.31 25.12
C PRO A 606 -5.29 23.85 25.89
N ARG A 607 -5.49 22.54 26.08
CA ARG A 607 -6.61 22.01 26.87
C ARG A 607 -6.40 22.23 28.36
N TRP A 608 -5.17 22.04 28.84
CA TRP A 608 -4.83 22.26 30.25
C TRP A 608 -4.92 23.73 30.64
N LEU A 609 -4.46 24.64 29.78
CA LEU A 609 -4.52 26.09 30.01
C LEU A 609 -5.94 26.66 30.01
N ARG A 610 -6.90 25.99 29.35
CA ARG A 610 -8.33 26.36 29.38
C ARG A 610 -9.07 25.77 30.58
N ALA A 611 -8.51 24.77 31.25
CA ALA A 611 -9.13 24.12 32.39
C ALA A 611 -8.92 24.96 33.67
N ASP A 612 -9.76 24.74 34.67
CA ASP A 612 -9.53 25.28 36.01
C ASP A 612 -8.21 24.70 36.56
N PRO A 613 -7.22 25.53 36.95
CA PRO A 613 -5.95 25.07 37.53
C PRO A 613 -6.11 24.10 38.72
N GLN A 614 -7.20 24.21 39.49
CA GLN A 614 -7.47 23.31 40.62
C GLN A 614 -7.95 21.92 40.18
N SER A 615 -8.48 21.80 38.96
CA SER A 615 -8.92 20.54 38.35
C SER A 615 -7.78 19.72 37.73
N LEU A 616 -6.57 20.29 37.61
CA LEU A 616 -5.41 19.62 37.05
C LEU A 616 -4.72 18.74 38.11
N THR A 617 -4.37 17.51 37.71
CA THR A 617 -3.56 16.61 38.55
C THR A 617 -2.20 17.25 38.86
N PRO A 618 -1.55 16.90 39.99
CA PRO A 618 -0.21 17.39 40.30
C PRO A 618 0.78 17.18 39.16
N ALA A 619 0.74 16.02 38.48
CA ALA A 619 1.59 15.73 37.33
C ALA A 619 1.39 16.71 36.16
N ARG A 620 0.13 17.07 35.84
CA ARG A 620 -0.17 18.03 34.76
C ARG A 620 0.28 19.46 35.10
N ARG A 621 0.22 19.84 36.38
CA ARG A 621 0.75 21.13 36.84
C ARG A 621 2.28 21.16 36.72
N ALA A 622 2.95 20.09 37.13
CA ALA A 622 4.39 19.94 36.92
C ALA A 622 4.77 20.01 35.42
N ASP A 623 4.00 19.36 34.53
CA ASP A 623 4.20 19.47 33.07
C ASP A 623 4.11 20.93 32.57
N LEU A 624 3.15 21.72 33.07
CA LEU A 624 3.01 23.14 32.71
C LEU A 624 4.15 24.00 33.26
N ASP A 625 4.58 23.77 34.49
CA ASP A 625 5.69 24.50 35.12
C ASP A 625 7.02 24.20 34.42
N GLN A 626 7.29 22.92 34.14
CA GLN A 626 8.46 22.48 33.38
C GLN A 626 8.44 23.04 31.95
N LEU A 627 7.29 23.02 31.26
CA LEU A 627 7.15 23.67 29.95
C LEU A 627 7.41 25.17 30.03
N GLY A 628 6.89 25.86 31.04
CA GLY A 628 7.12 27.29 31.26
C GLY A 628 8.58 27.63 31.52
N ALA A 629 9.31 26.79 32.26
CA ALA A 629 10.75 26.94 32.44
C ALA A 629 11.53 26.66 31.15
N ALA A 630 11.22 25.55 30.47
CA ALA A 630 11.92 25.08 29.28
C ALA A 630 11.72 26.02 28.08
N THR A 631 10.56 26.66 27.93
CA THR A 631 10.34 27.68 26.88
C THR A 631 11.22 28.93 27.04
N ARG A 632 11.72 29.21 28.24
CA ARG A 632 12.65 30.32 28.50
C ARG A 632 14.12 29.94 28.29
N THR A 633 14.46 28.67 28.45
CA THR A 633 15.86 28.21 28.51
C THR A 633 16.28 27.32 27.34
N ARG A 634 15.35 26.64 26.67
CA ARG A 634 15.63 25.71 25.57
C ARG A 634 15.30 26.32 24.20
N PRO A 635 16.30 26.45 23.30
CA PRO A 635 16.10 26.98 21.96
C PRO A 635 15.03 26.23 21.15
N GLU A 636 14.94 24.91 21.30
CA GLU A 636 13.96 24.05 20.61
C GLU A 636 12.49 24.37 20.96
N LEU A 637 12.24 25.10 22.06
CA LEU A 637 10.91 25.49 22.52
C LEU A 637 10.64 26.99 22.39
N ALA A 638 11.55 27.78 21.83
CA ALA A 638 11.46 29.24 21.79
C ALA A 638 10.19 29.77 21.07
N GLY A 639 9.64 29.02 20.10
CA GLY A 639 8.39 29.36 19.41
C GLY A 639 7.11 28.85 20.07
N MET A 640 7.20 28.05 21.12
CA MET A 640 6.05 27.34 21.70
C MET A 640 5.00 28.29 22.28
N THR A 641 5.42 29.40 22.91
CA THR A 641 4.47 30.38 23.47
C THR A 641 3.54 30.95 22.41
N GLN A 642 4.08 31.25 21.21
CA GLN A 642 3.29 31.73 20.08
C GLN A 642 2.34 30.64 19.55
N VAL A 643 2.83 29.40 19.41
CA VAL A 643 2.00 28.24 18.99
C VAL A 643 0.83 28.03 19.93
N LEU A 644 1.05 28.12 21.25
CA LEU A 644 -0.02 27.99 22.25
C LEU A 644 -1.00 29.15 22.17
N PHE A 645 -0.51 30.39 22.04
CA PHE A 645 -1.35 31.57 21.90
C PHE A 645 -2.26 31.48 20.66
N ASP A 646 -1.70 31.11 19.51
CA ASP A 646 -2.42 30.95 18.24
C ASP A 646 -3.52 29.87 18.30
N ARG A 647 -3.34 28.83 19.14
CA ARG A 647 -4.34 27.78 19.36
C ARG A 647 -5.38 28.17 20.41
N LEU A 648 -5.07 29.09 21.31
CA LEU A 648 -5.98 29.57 22.36
C LEU A 648 -6.92 30.67 21.86
N VAL A 649 -6.48 31.52 20.93
CA VAL A 649 -7.26 32.64 20.39
C VAL A 649 -7.86 32.30 19.02
N PRO A 650 -9.19 32.38 18.81
CA PRO A 650 -9.80 32.15 17.50
C PRO A 650 -9.32 33.20 16.50
N ARG A 651 -8.58 32.78 15.46
CA ARG A 651 -8.27 33.67 14.32
C ARG A 651 -9.53 33.83 13.45
N LEU A 652 -9.98 35.07 13.24
CA LEU A 652 -10.76 35.42 12.05
C LEU A 652 -9.84 35.18 10.85
N LYS A 653 -10.12 34.16 10.03
CA LYS A 653 -9.27 33.80 8.89
C LYS A 653 -9.04 35.03 8.00
N SER A 654 -7.79 35.44 7.84
CA SER A 654 -7.34 36.32 6.77
C SER A 654 -7.18 35.49 5.50
N ASP A 655 -8.05 35.73 4.52
CA ASP A 655 -7.99 35.15 3.17
C ASP A 655 -6.76 35.66 2.42
N ASP A 656 -5.84 34.77 2.06
CA ASP A 656 -4.93 34.98 0.94
C ASP A 656 -5.28 33.94 -0.14
N ALA A 657 -5.76 34.46 -1.28
CA ALA A 657 -6.46 33.80 -2.40
C ALA A 657 -7.93 33.42 -2.11
N ARG A 658 -8.89 34.20 -2.65
CA ARG A 658 -10.32 33.82 -2.67
C ARG A 658 -10.47 32.43 -3.31
N PRO A 659 -10.84 31.39 -2.56
CA PRO A 659 -11.18 30.10 -3.14
C PRO A 659 -12.42 30.28 -4.02
N VAL A 660 -12.45 29.66 -5.19
CA VAL A 660 -13.68 29.57 -5.99
C VAL A 660 -14.77 28.97 -5.10
N SER A 661 -15.90 29.67 -4.99
CA SER A 661 -17.01 29.25 -4.15
C SER A 661 -17.67 27.99 -4.72
N LEU A 662 -18.33 27.22 -3.86
CA LEU A 662 -19.11 26.04 -4.28
C LEU A 662 -20.19 26.43 -5.30
N GLU A 663 -20.82 27.60 -5.13
CA GLU A 663 -21.88 28.09 -6.00
C GLU A 663 -21.38 28.41 -7.41
N GLU A 664 -20.22 29.04 -7.53
CA GLU A 664 -19.56 29.30 -8.83
C GLU A 664 -19.25 27.98 -9.55
N LEU A 665 -18.67 27.00 -8.85
CA LEU A 665 -18.38 25.69 -9.44
C LEU A 665 -19.64 24.96 -9.90
N LEU A 666 -20.74 25.02 -9.16
CA LEU A 666 -22.02 24.43 -9.55
C LEU A 666 -22.55 25.07 -10.83
N ALA A 667 -22.53 26.41 -10.92
CA ALA A 667 -23.01 27.15 -12.08
C ALA A 667 -22.18 26.86 -13.34
N GLU A 668 -20.84 26.93 -13.24
CA GLU A 668 -19.93 26.73 -14.36
C GLU A 668 -20.01 25.32 -14.97
N ASN A 669 -20.29 24.31 -14.13
CA ASN A 669 -20.27 22.90 -14.52
C ASN A 669 -21.67 22.33 -14.82
N GLY A 670 -22.68 23.20 -14.94
CA GLY A 670 -24.02 22.83 -15.40
C GLY A 670 -24.82 22.04 -14.38
N PHE A 671 -24.72 22.40 -13.09
CA PHE A 671 -25.54 21.82 -12.02
C PHE A 671 -27.03 22.06 -12.26
N ASP A 672 -27.81 21.00 -12.17
CA ASP A 672 -29.26 21.06 -12.25
C ASP A 672 -29.85 20.99 -10.83
N ARG A 673 -30.22 22.17 -10.29
CA ARG A 673 -30.79 22.26 -8.95
C ARG A 673 -32.15 21.57 -8.85
N ALA A 674 -32.97 21.60 -9.89
CA ALA A 674 -34.28 20.96 -9.86
C ALA A 674 -34.14 19.44 -9.79
N GLN A 675 -33.24 18.88 -10.60
CA GLN A 675 -32.91 17.45 -10.55
C GLN A 675 -32.29 17.05 -9.20
N HIS A 676 -31.39 17.87 -8.63
CA HIS A 676 -30.78 17.59 -7.33
C HIS A 676 -31.79 17.54 -6.19
N GLU A 677 -32.71 18.52 -6.14
CA GLU A 677 -33.78 18.51 -5.13
C GLU A 677 -34.73 17.34 -5.32
N GLN A 678 -35.08 16.98 -6.56
CA GLN A 678 -35.86 15.77 -6.85
C GLN A 678 -35.15 14.51 -6.31
N ILE A 679 -33.86 14.33 -6.61
CA ILE A 679 -33.06 13.20 -6.10
C ILE A 679 -33.06 13.20 -4.58
N ARG A 680 -32.88 14.35 -3.93
CA ARG A 680 -32.89 14.47 -2.48
C ARG A 680 -34.25 14.07 -1.89
N GLU A 681 -35.34 14.55 -2.46
CA GLU A 681 -36.70 14.22 -2.02
C GLU A 681 -37.02 12.74 -2.21
N GLU A 682 -36.64 12.16 -3.35
CA GLU A 682 -36.81 10.74 -3.63
C GLU A 682 -35.97 9.86 -2.72
N LEU A 683 -34.71 10.26 -2.42
CA LEU A 683 -33.86 9.60 -1.44
C LEU A 683 -34.47 9.71 -0.05
N ARG A 684 -34.83 10.90 0.44
CA ARG A 684 -35.44 11.03 1.78
C ARG A 684 -36.74 10.25 1.89
N GLY A 685 -37.57 10.29 0.84
CA GLY A 685 -38.83 9.54 0.73
C GLY A 685 -38.67 8.04 0.51
N GLY A 686 -37.45 7.52 0.31
CA GLY A 686 -37.20 6.08 0.09
C GLY A 686 -37.72 5.55 -1.25
N ARG A 687 -38.03 6.43 -2.20
CA ARG A 687 -38.41 6.06 -3.58
C ARG A 687 -37.22 5.59 -4.39
N ILE A 688 -36.05 6.17 -4.11
CA ILE A 688 -34.74 5.70 -4.59
C ILE A 688 -33.83 5.46 -3.38
N GLY A 689 -32.88 4.53 -3.53
CA GLY A 689 -32.01 4.06 -2.45
C GLY A 689 -31.34 2.73 -2.84
N LEU A 690 -30.44 2.23 -2.01
CA LEU A 690 -29.72 0.98 -2.31
C LEU A 690 -30.64 -0.23 -2.33
N ALA A 691 -31.69 -0.23 -1.49
CA ALA A 691 -32.70 -1.29 -1.49
C ALA A 691 -33.54 -1.30 -2.78
N GLN A 692 -33.82 -0.13 -3.34
CA GLN A 692 -34.59 0.04 -4.59
C GLN A 692 -33.73 -0.18 -5.83
N ASN A 693 -32.39 -0.16 -5.72
CA ASN A 693 -31.47 -0.46 -6.81
C ASN A 693 -31.34 -1.98 -7.06
N ARG A 694 -32.48 -2.64 -7.25
CA ARG A 694 -32.61 -4.07 -7.56
C ARG A 694 -33.62 -4.21 -8.70
N LEU A 695 -33.44 -5.24 -9.52
CA LEU A 695 -34.51 -5.63 -10.43
C LEU A 695 -35.75 -6.01 -9.61
N PRO A 696 -36.96 -5.65 -10.05
CA PRO A 696 -38.18 -6.03 -9.36
C PRO A 696 -38.28 -7.56 -9.30
N ALA A 697 -38.93 -8.11 -8.27
CA ALA A 697 -39.11 -9.57 -8.15
C ALA A 697 -39.90 -10.18 -9.32
N SER A 698 -40.64 -9.36 -10.07
CA SER A 698 -41.34 -9.72 -11.29
C SER A 698 -40.46 -9.70 -12.55
N ALA A 699 -39.19 -9.31 -12.45
CA ALA A 699 -38.27 -9.33 -13.59
C ALA A 699 -38.02 -10.78 -14.03
N ASP A 700 -38.31 -11.05 -15.29
CA ASP A 700 -37.97 -12.32 -15.94
C ASP A 700 -36.50 -12.25 -16.42
N ILE A 701 -35.64 -13.01 -15.76
CA ILE A 701 -34.21 -13.10 -16.08
C ILE A 701 -33.98 -14.45 -16.76
N ARG A 702 -33.63 -14.41 -18.04
CA ARG A 702 -33.33 -15.59 -18.86
C ARG A 702 -31.88 -15.57 -19.30
N ASP A 703 -31.32 -16.76 -19.51
CA ASP A 703 -30.00 -16.88 -20.11
C ASP A 703 -30.02 -16.36 -21.55
N VAL A 704 -28.92 -15.70 -21.94
CA VAL A 704 -28.68 -15.23 -23.31
C VAL A 704 -28.55 -16.45 -24.22
N LYS A 705 -29.25 -16.45 -25.35
CA LYS A 705 -29.18 -17.50 -26.36
C LYS A 705 -28.19 -17.16 -27.46
N ASP A 706 -27.81 -18.16 -28.25
CA ASP A 706 -26.91 -17.97 -29.40
C ASP A 706 -27.48 -16.99 -30.42
N GLU A 707 -28.80 -16.92 -30.58
CA GLU A 707 -29.45 -15.94 -31.48
C GLU A 707 -29.46 -14.49 -30.94
N ASP A 708 -29.24 -14.28 -29.64
CA ASP A 708 -29.27 -12.95 -29.02
C ASP A 708 -27.94 -12.18 -29.20
N VAL A 709 -26.87 -12.87 -29.59
CA VAL A 709 -25.52 -12.31 -29.76
C VAL A 709 -24.90 -12.72 -31.10
N ARG A 710 -23.94 -11.94 -31.59
CA ARG A 710 -23.11 -12.33 -32.73
C ARG A 710 -21.72 -12.70 -32.23
N ASP A 711 -21.27 -13.93 -32.49
CA ASP A 711 -19.94 -14.39 -32.09
C ASP A 711 -18.85 -13.72 -32.94
N ALA A 712 -18.22 -12.69 -32.38
CA ALA A 712 -17.06 -12.00 -32.95
C ALA A 712 -15.71 -12.51 -32.39
N THR A 713 -15.72 -13.62 -31.64
CA THR A 713 -14.47 -14.27 -31.15
C THR A 713 -13.81 -15.11 -32.24
N ARG A 714 -14.59 -15.50 -33.26
CA ARG A 714 -14.12 -16.17 -34.49
C ARG A 714 -13.84 -15.13 -35.59
N PRO A 715 -13.00 -15.47 -36.59
CA PRO A 715 -12.81 -14.60 -37.74
C PRO A 715 -14.14 -14.24 -38.41
N LEU A 716 -14.41 -12.93 -38.49
CA LEU A 716 -15.59 -12.40 -39.19
C LEU A 716 -15.40 -12.46 -40.72
N PRO A 717 -16.48 -12.57 -41.51
CA PRO A 717 -16.41 -12.57 -42.97
C PRO A 717 -15.66 -11.36 -43.54
N ASP A 718 -14.86 -11.59 -44.58
CA ASP A 718 -14.04 -10.53 -45.22
C ASP A 718 -14.89 -9.41 -45.83
N GLU A 719 -16.13 -9.69 -46.22
CA GLU A 719 -17.09 -8.69 -46.71
C GLU A 719 -17.38 -7.60 -45.67
N LEU A 720 -17.50 -7.98 -44.38
CA LEU A 720 -17.70 -7.00 -43.30
C LEU A 720 -16.46 -6.12 -43.14
N ARG A 721 -15.27 -6.73 -43.18
CA ARG A 721 -14.00 -6.01 -43.13
C ARG A 721 -13.89 -5.01 -44.29
N ALA A 722 -14.29 -5.40 -45.50
CA ALA A 722 -14.28 -4.52 -46.67
C ALA A 722 -15.28 -3.36 -46.52
N ALA A 723 -16.51 -3.65 -46.07
CA ALA A 723 -17.54 -2.64 -45.84
C ALA A 723 -17.13 -1.60 -44.80
N GLY A 724 -16.63 -2.04 -43.65
CA GLY A 724 -16.15 -1.14 -42.60
C GLY A 724 -14.91 -0.34 -43.04
N LEU A 725 -14.01 -0.92 -43.84
CA LEU A 725 -12.85 -0.19 -44.38
C LEU A 725 -13.28 0.92 -45.35
N ALA A 726 -14.26 0.63 -46.21
CA ALA A 726 -14.82 1.63 -47.12
C ALA A 726 -15.51 2.78 -46.36
N ALA A 727 -16.24 2.46 -45.29
CA ALA A 727 -16.85 3.48 -44.42
C ALA A 727 -15.81 4.35 -43.69
N LEU A 728 -14.72 3.73 -43.19
CA LEU A 728 -13.60 4.47 -42.61
C LEU A 728 -12.90 5.37 -43.64
N GLN A 729 -12.75 4.92 -44.89
CA GLN A 729 -12.20 5.71 -46.00
C GLN A 729 -13.06 6.95 -46.30
N ARG A 730 -14.39 6.80 -46.28
CA ARG A 730 -15.33 7.92 -46.42
C ARG A 730 -15.31 8.84 -45.19
N GLY A 731 -14.82 8.36 -44.05
CA GLY A 731 -14.70 9.13 -42.84
C GLY A 731 -15.98 9.16 -42.02
N GLU A 732 -16.71 8.05 -41.99
CA GLU A 732 -18.03 7.93 -41.34
C GLU A 732 -17.93 7.66 -39.83
N LEU A 733 -16.73 7.51 -39.27
CA LEU A 733 -16.50 7.17 -37.86
C LEU A 733 -15.64 8.21 -37.13
N ALA A 734 -16.04 8.55 -35.89
CA ALA A 734 -15.20 9.23 -34.91
C ALA A 734 -15.05 8.39 -33.63
N VAL A 735 -13.91 8.56 -32.95
CA VAL A 735 -13.62 7.86 -31.69
C VAL A 735 -13.92 8.77 -30.51
N VAL A 736 -14.68 8.28 -29.54
CA VAL A 736 -15.02 8.97 -28.30
C VAL A 736 -14.54 8.13 -27.12
N THR A 737 -13.46 8.57 -26.48
CA THR A 737 -12.85 7.88 -25.34
C THR A 737 -13.26 8.55 -24.02
N LEU A 738 -13.82 7.75 -23.11
CA LEU A 738 -14.33 8.23 -21.82
C LEU A 738 -13.22 8.44 -20.81
N ALA A 739 -12.84 9.70 -20.54
CA ALA A 739 -11.68 10.10 -19.73
C ALA A 739 -12.01 11.12 -18.62
N ALA A 740 -13.28 11.23 -18.24
CA ALA A 740 -13.77 12.20 -17.25
C ALA A 740 -13.42 11.85 -15.79
N GLY A 741 -12.95 10.63 -15.51
CA GLY A 741 -12.75 10.11 -14.15
C GLY A 741 -11.36 10.38 -13.53
N VAL A 742 -11.37 10.63 -12.22
CA VAL A 742 -10.20 10.56 -11.32
C VAL A 742 -10.35 9.37 -10.37
N GLY A 743 -9.31 9.01 -9.60
CA GLY A 743 -9.49 8.03 -8.51
C GLY A 743 -9.68 6.60 -9.01
N SER A 744 -8.93 6.19 -10.03
CA SER A 744 -9.07 4.87 -10.65
C SER A 744 -8.48 3.74 -9.80
N ARG A 745 -8.87 2.49 -10.08
CA ARG A 745 -8.21 1.30 -9.48
C ARG A 745 -6.72 1.24 -9.82
N TRP A 746 -6.32 1.74 -11.00
CA TRP A 746 -4.92 1.83 -11.43
C TRP A 746 -4.08 2.73 -10.52
N THR A 747 -4.72 3.73 -9.92
CA THR A 747 -4.09 4.68 -9.00
C THR A 747 -4.50 4.41 -7.56
N GLN A 748 -5.12 3.26 -7.30
CA GLN A 748 -5.63 2.83 -5.99
C GLN A 748 -6.54 3.90 -5.33
N GLY A 749 -7.34 4.58 -6.13
CA GLY A 749 -8.24 5.63 -5.65
C GLY A 749 -7.60 7.00 -5.48
N ALA A 750 -6.30 7.17 -5.75
CA ALA A 750 -5.66 8.49 -5.71
C ALA A 750 -6.28 9.44 -6.73
N GLY A 751 -6.52 10.68 -6.31
CA GLY A 751 -7.19 11.75 -7.07
C GLY A 751 -6.37 12.33 -8.24
N VAL A 752 -5.82 11.46 -9.09
CA VAL A 752 -5.10 11.81 -10.32
C VAL A 752 -5.93 11.46 -11.55
N VAL A 753 -5.59 12.05 -12.68
CA VAL A 753 -6.28 11.85 -13.96
C VAL A 753 -5.87 10.51 -14.56
N LYS A 754 -6.82 9.57 -14.60
CA LYS A 754 -6.60 8.21 -15.10
C LYS A 754 -5.97 8.17 -16.49
N ALA A 755 -6.42 9.04 -17.39
CA ALA A 755 -5.95 9.09 -18.77
C ALA A 755 -4.45 9.41 -18.91
N LEU A 756 -3.91 10.18 -17.97
CA LEU A 756 -2.52 10.63 -17.97
C LEU A 756 -1.58 9.60 -17.35
N HIS A 757 -2.12 8.57 -16.69
CA HIS A 757 -1.33 7.63 -15.92
C HIS A 757 -0.38 6.80 -16.80
N PRO A 758 0.94 6.83 -16.55
CA PRO A 758 1.93 6.05 -17.29
C PRO A 758 1.93 4.58 -16.82
N PHE A 759 0.98 3.79 -17.29
CA PHE A 759 0.61 2.49 -16.72
C PHE A 759 1.54 1.32 -17.10
N CYS A 760 2.29 1.42 -18.21
CA CYS A 760 3.17 0.35 -18.67
C CYS A 760 4.32 0.88 -19.54
N ALA A 761 5.46 0.18 -19.52
CA ALA A 761 6.58 0.43 -20.42
C ALA A 761 6.41 -0.36 -21.72
N PHE A 762 6.33 0.35 -22.85
CA PHE A 762 6.35 -0.24 -24.19
C PHE A 762 7.58 0.26 -24.95
N ALA A 763 8.37 -0.66 -25.50
CA ALA A 763 9.59 -0.35 -26.25
C ALA A 763 10.54 0.61 -25.50
N GLY A 764 10.73 0.37 -24.19
CA GLY A 764 11.65 1.15 -23.35
C GLY A 764 11.10 2.50 -22.84
N ALA A 765 9.84 2.85 -23.13
CA ALA A 765 9.23 4.09 -22.65
C ALA A 765 7.89 3.83 -21.94
N HIS A 766 7.66 4.52 -20.82
CA HIS A 766 6.38 4.50 -20.13
C HIS A 766 5.31 5.23 -20.95
N ARG A 767 4.20 4.56 -21.24
CA ARG A 767 3.11 5.08 -22.08
C ARG A 767 1.85 5.33 -21.26
N THR A 768 1.11 6.37 -21.65
CA THR A 768 -0.18 6.74 -21.03
C THR A 768 -1.35 6.09 -21.77
N PHE A 769 -2.52 6.09 -21.14
CA PHE A 769 -3.74 5.65 -21.84
C PHE A 769 -4.07 6.58 -23.02
N LEU A 770 -3.90 7.90 -22.86
CA LEU A 770 -4.07 8.87 -23.95
C LEU A 770 -3.22 8.49 -25.17
N GLU A 771 -1.92 8.30 -24.97
CA GLU A 771 -0.99 7.98 -26.05
C GLU A 771 -1.39 6.68 -26.76
N THR A 772 -1.80 5.68 -25.98
CA THR A 772 -2.17 4.36 -26.50
C THR A 772 -3.41 4.45 -27.41
N HIS A 773 -4.43 5.21 -27.03
CA HIS A 773 -5.64 5.38 -27.84
C HIS A 773 -5.39 6.26 -29.07
N LEU A 774 -4.61 7.33 -28.95
CA LEU A 774 -4.18 8.13 -30.10
C LEU A 774 -3.37 7.31 -31.09
N ALA A 775 -2.49 6.42 -30.62
CA ALA A 775 -1.73 5.52 -31.47
C ALA A 775 -2.64 4.54 -32.25
N LYS A 776 -3.70 4.03 -31.62
CA LYS A 776 -4.70 3.16 -32.27
C LYS A 776 -5.52 3.91 -33.32
N SER A 777 -6.01 5.12 -33.01
CA SER A 777 -6.72 5.95 -33.99
C SER A 777 -5.81 6.35 -35.16
N ARG A 778 -4.52 6.63 -34.90
CA ARG A 778 -3.53 6.90 -35.95
C ARG A 778 -3.31 5.68 -36.85
N ARG A 779 -3.25 4.47 -36.27
CA ARG A 779 -3.15 3.21 -37.04
C ARG A 779 -4.40 2.99 -37.90
N GLY A 780 -5.59 3.16 -37.32
CA GLY A 780 -6.87 3.05 -38.03
C GLY A 780 -6.96 4.04 -39.19
N GLY A 781 -6.64 5.30 -38.94
CA GLY A 781 -6.66 6.34 -39.97
C GLY A 781 -5.64 6.13 -41.09
N ARG A 782 -4.42 5.65 -40.77
CA ARG A 782 -3.44 5.26 -41.80
C ARG A 782 -3.93 4.11 -42.67
N ARG A 783 -4.54 3.08 -42.07
CA ARG A 783 -5.10 1.92 -42.79
C ARG A 783 -6.25 2.32 -43.71
N ALA A 784 -7.07 3.28 -43.29
CA ALA A 784 -8.17 3.81 -44.08
C ALA A 784 -7.74 4.93 -45.05
N GLY A 785 -6.50 5.41 -45.01
CA GLY A 785 -6.08 6.59 -45.78
C GLY A 785 -6.80 7.89 -45.38
N CYS A 786 -7.48 7.91 -44.23
CA CYS A 786 -8.28 9.03 -43.76
C CYS A 786 -8.08 9.20 -42.23
N PRO A 787 -7.50 10.31 -41.75
CA PRO A 787 -7.33 10.55 -40.30
C PRO A 787 -8.67 10.49 -39.57
N LEU A 788 -8.73 9.90 -38.38
CA LEU A 788 -9.96 9.79 -37.58
C LEU A 788 -10.09 11.01 -36.64
N PRO A 789 -11.29 11.57 -36.42
CA PRO A 789 -11.49 12.51 -35.32
C PRO A 789 -11.45 11.72 -34.01
N HIS A 790 -10.71 12.23 -33.03
CA HIS A 790 -10.62 11.62 -31.71
C HIS A 790 -11.08 12.61 -30.65
N VAL A 791 -11.99 12.18 -29.78
CA VAL A 791 -12.55 13.00 -28.70
C VAL A 791 -12.26 12.34 -27.38
N PHE A 792 -11.66 13.06 -26.44
CA PHE A 792 -11.63 12.66 -25.04
C PHE A 792 -12.71 13.42 -24.27
N THR A 793 -13.62 12.72 -23.62
CA THR A 793 -14.52 13.37 -22.66
C THR A 793 -13.77 13.63 -21.37
N THR A 794 -14.05 14.76 -20.74
CA THR A 794 -13.35 15.25 -19.54
C THR A 794 -14.36 15.79 -18.54
N SER A 795 -13.94 16.03 -17.30
CA SER A 795 -14.78 16.67 -16.27
C SER A 795 -14.08 17.92 -15.71
N TYR A 796 -14.75 18.64 -14.83
CA TYR A 796 -14.16 19.72 -14.05
C TYR A 796 -12.87 19.31 -13.30
N LEU A 797 -12.69 18.02 -13.01
CA LEU A 797 -11.50 17.48 -12.35
C LEU A 797 -10.36 17.13 -13.33
N THR A 798 -10.68 16.86 -14.60
CA THR A 798 -9.70 16.31 -15.55
C THR A 798 -9.40 17.21 -16.75
N HIS A 799 -10.25 18.20 -17.05
CA HIS A 799 -10.18 18.98 -18.29
C HIS A 799 -8.85 19.75 -18.43
N ALA A 800 -8.58 20.69 -17.52
CA ALA A 800 -7.38 21.53 -17.59
C ALA A 800 -6.09 20.68 -17.57
N ALA A 801 -6.01 19.72 -16.65
CA ALA A 801 -4.87 18.80 -16.57
C ALA A 801 -4.66 17.99 -17.85
N THR A 802 -5.74 17.56 -18.52
CA THR A 802 -5.65 16.82 -19.79
C THR A 802 -5.21 17.74 -20.93
N GLU A 803 -5.74 18.96 -20.99
CA GLU A 803 -5.37 19.96 -21.99
C GLU A 803 -3.89 20.32 -21.90
N ASP A 804 -3.43 20.72 -20.71
CA ASP A 804 -2.03 21.10 -20.47
C ASP A 804 -1.08 19.94 -20.79
N PHE A 805 -1.46 18.72 -20.42
CA PHE A 805 -0.64 17.54 -20.65
C PHE A 805 -0.51 17.16 -22.13
N LEU A 806 -1.59 17.29 -22.91
CA LEU A 806 -1.58 17.10 -24.36
C LEU A 806 -0.79 18.20 -25.06
N ARG A 807 -0.97 19.47 -24.67
CA ARG A 807 -0.24 20.61 -25.21
C ARG A 807 1.27 20.48 -24.97
N ALA A 808 1.68 20.08 -23.76
CA ALA A 808 3.08 19.85 -23.42
C ALA A 808 3.75 18.72 -24.22
N ARG A 809 2.97 17.87 -24.90
CA ARG A 809 3.44 16.73 -25.70
C ARG A 809 3.10 16.85 -27.18
N ASP A 810 2.75 18.06 -27.62
CA ASP A 810 2.36 18.34 -29.00
C ASP A 810 1.30 17.35 -29.52
N ASN A 811 0.29 17.07 -28.70
CA ASN A 811 -0.78 16.11 -28.99
C ASN A 811 -0.28 14.72 -29.43
N TYR A 812 0.92 14.31 -28.97
CA TYR A 812 1.60 13.09 -29.42
C TYR A 812 1.78 12.98 -30.94
N ALA A 813 1.90 14.12 -31.63
CA ALA A 813 1.93 14.23 -33.08
C ALA A 813 0.76 13.50 -33.76
N TYR A 814 -0.44 13.58 -33.18
CA TYR A 814 -1.65 13.01 -33.78
C TYR A 814 -2.06 13.80 -35.04
N PRO A 815 -2.19 13.16 -36.22
CA PRO A 815 -2.38 13.87 -37.49
C PRO A 815 -3.85 14.25 -37.79
N GLY A 816 -4.81 13.79 -37.00
CA GLY A 816 -6.24 14.05 -37.20
C GLY A 816 -6.80 15.08 -36.21
N PRO A 817 -8.09 15.46 -36.35
CA PRO A 817 -8.76 16.31 -35.37
C PRO A 817 -8.75 15.67 -33.98
N LEU A 818 -8.32 16.42 -32.97
CA LEU A 818 -8.29 16.00 -31.57
C LEU A 818 -9.02 17.03 -30.72
N HIS A 819 -10.09 16.59 -30.04
CA HIS A 819 -10.94 17.46 -29.25
C HIS A 819 -11.08 16.97 -27.81
N LEU A 820 -11.23 17.91 -26.88
CA LEU A 820 -11.66 17.64 -25.51
C LEU A 820 -13.12 18.06 -25.35
N SER A 821 -13.95 17.17 -24.85
CA SER A 821 -15.36 17.43 -24.53
C SER A 821 -15.50 17.65 -23.02
N PRO A 822 -15.58 18.91 -22.53
CA PRO A 822 -15.75 19.19 -21.10
C PRO A 822 -17.15 18.79 -20.62
N GLY A 823 -17.22 18.15 -19.45
CA GLY A 823 -18.47 17.85 -18.79
C GLY A 823 -19.26 19.11 -18.46
N ARG A 824 -20.56 19.12 -18.78
CA ARG A 824 -21.52 20.20 -18.47
C ARG A 824 -22.71 19.66 -17.66
N SER A 825 -22.47 18.59 -16.92
CA SER A 825 -23.39 18.02 -15.93
C SER A 825 -22.59 17.63 -14.69
N ILE A 826 -23.00 18.12 -13.53
CA ILE A 826 -22.33 17.87 -12.24
C ILE A 826 -23.36 17.64 -11.15
N GLY A 827 -23.00 16.87 -10.12
CA GLY A 827 -23.82 16.63 -8.95
C GLY A 827 -23.17 17.16 -7.67
N LEU A 828 -24.00 17.58 -6.71
CA LEU A 828 -23.59 17.87 -5.34
C LEU A 828 -23.76 16.60 -4.50
N ARG A 829 -22.75 16.22 -3.72
CA ARG A 829 -22.82 15.02 -2.88
C ARG A 829 -23.81 15.22 -1.74
N LEU A 830 -24.52 14.15 -1.39
CA LEU A 830 -25.40 14.10 -0.23
C LEU A 830 -24.75 13.27 0.89
N ILE A 831 -25.04 13.60 2.14
CA ILE A 831 -24.75 12.74 3.28
C ILE A 831 -25.54 11.44 3.09
N PRO A 832 -24.91 10.26 3.16
CA PRO A 832 -25.56 8.98 2.88
C PRO A 832 -26.71 8.70 3.86
N MET A 833 -27.73 8.00 3.39
CA MET A 833 -28.82 7.54 4.26
C MET A 833 -28.34 6.40 5.16
N VAL A 834 -28.61 6.48 6.46
CA VAL A 834 -28.35 5.46 7.48
C VAL A 834 -28.99 4.12 7.07
N ARG A 835 -30.21 4.15 6.52
CA ARG A 835 -30.88 2.93 6.02
C ARG A 835 -30.12 2.29 4.85
N ASP A 836 -29.52 3.09 3.96
CA ASP A 836 -28.77 2.59 2.83
C ASP A 836 -27.41 2.05 3.30
N LEU A 837 -26.75 2.72 4.25
CA LEU A 837 -25.52 2.22 4.88
C LEU A 837 -25.74 0.91 5.63
N ARG A 838 -26.89 0.73 6.31
CA ARG A 838 -27.26 -0.54 6.94
C ARG A 838 -27.51 -1.61 5.91
N PHE A 839 -28.33 -1.32 4.89
CA PHE A 839 -28.60 -2.26 3.81
C PHE A 839 -27.31 -2.71 3.09
N LEU A 840 -26.40 -1.78 2.79
CA LEU A 840 -25.09 -2.10 2.20
C LEU A 840 -24.31 -3.12 3.05
N TRP A 841 -24.46 -3.07 4.38
CA TRP A 841 -23.73 -3.88 5.34
C TRP A 841 -24.42 -5.20 5.67
N GLU A 842 -25.72 -5.16 5.89
CA GLU A 842 -26.52 -6.27 6.41
C GLU A 842 -27.05 -7.16 5.28
N GLU A 843 -27.34 -6.60 4.10
CA GLU A 843 -28.10 -7.28 3.04
C GLU A 843 -27.27 -7.59 1.78
N LEU A 844 -26.20 -6.84 1.51
CA LEU A 844 -25.37 -7.12 0.34
C LEU A 844 -24.31 -8.18 0.65
N PRO A 845 -24.05 -9.14 -0.26
CA PRO A 845 -22.94 -10.08 -0.10
C PRO A 845 -21.62 -9.32 0.03
N GLN A 846 -20.92 -9.54 1.14
CA GLN A 846 -19.61 -8.96 1.38
C GLN A 846 -18.59 -10.07 1.62
N GLN A 847 -17.39 -9.86 1.11
CA GLN A 847 -16.27 -10.66 1.54
C GLN A 847 -16.02 -10.40 3.03
N ARG A 848 -16.07 -11.46 3.83
CA ARG A 848 -15.57 -11.49 5.20
C ARG A 848 -14.05 -11.36 5.16
N LEU A 849 -13.50 -10.48 5.99
CA LEU A 849 -12.06 -10.31 6.14
C LEU A 849 -11.53 -11.26 7.23
N ASP A 850 -10.21 -11.28 7.45
CA ASP A 850 -9.71 -11.92 8.68
C ASP A 850 -10.29 -11.24 9.93
N GLU A 851 -10.24 -11.90 11.07
CA GLU A 851 -10.94 -11.47 12.27
C GLU A 851 -10.62 -10.01 12.67
N GLN A 852 -9.35 -9.61 12.63
CA GLN A 852 -8.95 -8.26 13.04
C GLN A 852 -9.34 -7.23 12.00
N GLN A 853 -9.11 -7.50 10.71
CA GLN A 853 -9.60 -6.62 9.64
C GLN A 853 -11.13 -6.47 9.65
N GLN A 854 -11.86 -7.53 10.00
CA GLN A 854 -13.31 -7.50 10.12
C GLN A 854 -13.78 -6.65 11.30
N LYS A 855 -13.12 -6.76 12.47
CA LYS A 855 -13.36 -5.88 13.64
C LYS A 855 -13.16 -4.41 13.25
N VAL A 856 -12.04 -4.11 12.57
CA VAL A 856 -11.71 -2.77 12.06
C VAL A 856 -12.80 -2.27 11.12
N ARG A 857 -13.20 -3.08 10.13
CA ARG A 857 -14.24 -2.72 9.16
C ARG A 857 -15.59 -2.46 9.83
N ALA A 858 -15.97 -3.26 10.81
CA ALA A 858 -17.22 -3.10 11.56
C ALA A 858 -17.21 -1.81 12.41
N SER A 859 -16.10 -1.50 13.07
CA SER A 859 -15.93 -0.26 13.85
C SER A 859 -16.01 0.99 12.95
N LEU A 860 -15.35 0.97 11.78
CA LEU A 860 -15.45 2.04 10.78
C LEU A 860 -16.88 2.24 10.26
N HIS A 861 -17.62 1.14 10.04
CA HIS A 861 -19.01 1.20 9.60
C HIS A 861 -19.91 1.82 10.67
N ALA A 862 -19.75 1.43 11.95
CA ALA A 862 -20.47 2.03 13.06
C ALA A 862 -20.17 3.54 13.20
N ALA A 863 -18.90 3.94 13.03
CA ALA A 863 -18.51 5.34 13.03
C ALA A 863 -19.18 6.12 11.88
N LEU A 864 -19.21 5.56 10.67
CA LEU A 864 -19.86 6.17 9.50
C LEU A 864 -21.38 6.33 9.71
N LEU A 865 -22.06 5.34 10.29
CA LEU A 865 -23.48 5.42 10.63
C LEU A 865 -23.75 6.54 11.64
N ASN A 866 -22.92 6.65 12.68
CA ASN A 866 -23.07 7.68 13.70
C ASN A 866 -22.80 9.08 13.13
N TRP A 867 -21.78 9.22 12.27
CA TRP A 867 -21.51 10.47 11.57
C TRP A 867 -22.68 10.88 10.66
N ALA A 868 -23.20 9.98 9.82
CA ALA A 868 -24.31 10.28 8.93
C ALA A 868 -25.56 10.72 9.70
N ARG A 869 -25.84 10.09 10.85
CA ARG A 869 -26.93 10.48 11.74
C ARG A 869 -26.71 11.86 12.36
N ALA A 870 -25.51 12.12 12.89
CA ALA A 870 -25.19 13.37 13.56
C ALA A 870 -25.13 14.56 12.59
N ALA A 871 -24.62 14.34 11.38
CA ALA A 871 -24.47 15.37 10.35
C ALA A 871 -25.77 15.63 9.56
N GLY A 872 -26.75 14.72 9.64
CA GLY A 872 -28.05 14.83 8.97
C GLY A 872 -28.08 14.09 7.63
N GLU A 873 -28.60 12.86 7.64
CA GLU A 873 -28.68 12.03 6.44
C GLU A 873 -29.51 12.68 5.30
N GLY A 874 -29.02 12.56 4.07
CA GLY A 874 -29.64 13.15 2.89
C GLY A 874 -29.56 14.68 2.81
N ALA A 875 -28.82 15.36 3.68
CA ALA A 875 -28.47 16.77 3.50
C ALA A 875 -27.29 16.94 2.54
N ASP A 876 -27.08 18.17 2.04
CA ASP A 876 -25.92 18.46 1.20
C ASP A 876 -24.62 18.31 1.98
N TYR A 877 -23.67 17.58 1.39
CA TYR A 877 -22.33 17.48 1.92
C TYR A 877 -21.53 18.72 1.51
N THR A 878 -21.55 19.74 2.38
CA THR A 878 -20.86 21.03 2.18
C THR A 878 -19.69 21.26 3.13
N ASP A 879 -19.51 20.37 4.12
CA ASP A 879 -18.44 20.45 5.12
C ASP A 879 -17.12 19.87 4.59
N ASN A 880 -16.63 20.42 3.47
CA ASN A 880 -15.35 20.09 2.85
C ASN A 880 -14.90 21.20 1.88
N VAL A 881 -13.71 21.06 1.27
CA VAL A 881 -13.28 21.94 0.18
C VAL A 881 -14.27 21.87 -0.99
N PRO A 882 -14.65 22.99 -1.64
CA PRO A 882 -15.74 23.05 -2.62
C PRO A 882 -15.69 21.96 -3.71
N ALA A 883 -14.52 21.71 -4.29
CA ALA A 883 -14.35 20.70 -5.33
C ALA A 883 -14.62 19.26 -4.84
N GLN A 884 -14.41 18.95 -3.55
CA GLN A 884 -14.69 17.63 -2.97
C GLN A 884 -16.15 17.44 -2.58
N CYS A 885 -16.95 18.51 -2.53
CA CYS A 885 -18.40 18.44 -2.34
C CYS A 885 -19.10 17.96 -3.63
N LEU A 886 -18.45 18.06 -4.78
CA LEU A 886 -19.01 17.75 -6.09
C LEU A 886 -18.66 16.33 -6.56
N HIS A 887 -19.42 15.82 -7.53
CA HIS A 887 -19.11 14.56 -8.22
C HIS A 887 -19.59 14.58 -9.68
N PRO A 888 -18.87 13.90 -10.60
CA PRO A 888 -19.38 13.66 -11.95
C PRO A 888 -20.56 12.69 -11.90
N VAL A 889 -21.61 12.96 -12.69
CA VAL A 889 -22.89 12.23 -12.68
C VAL A 889 -22.90 10.91 -13.49
N GLY A 890 -21.73 10.44 -13.93
CA GLY A 890 -21.53 9.15 -14.61
C GLY A 890 -21.53 9.20 -16.14
N HIS A 891 -21.17 8.07 -16.77
CA HIS A 891 -20.93 7.96 -18.22
C HIS A 891 -22.14 8.28 -19.09
N TRP A 892 -23.36 8.09 -18.58
CA TRP A 892 -24.60 8.42 -19.28
C TRP A 892 -24.62 9.86 -19.81
N PHE A 893 -24.04 10.80 -19.06
CA PHE A 893 -24.04 12.22 -19.41
C PHE A 893 -22.93 12.61 -20.39
N GLU A 894 -21.98 11.73 -20.69
CA GLU A 894 -20.82 12.09 -21.53
C GLU A 894 -21.21 12.33 -23.00
N VAL A 895 -22.16 11.57 -23.55
CA VAL A 895 -22.69 11.80 -24.90
C VAL A 895 -23.59 13.05 -24.94
N PRO A 896 -24.58 13.24 -24.05
CA PRO A 896 -25.31 14.51 -23.94
C PRO A 896 -24.40 15.72 -23.77
N ASN A 897 -23.28 15.59 -23.05
CA ASN A 897 -22.32 16.66 -22.90
C ASN A 897 -21.71 17.10 -24.24
N LEU A 898 -21.46 16.19 -25.20
CA LEU A 898 -20.99 16.56 -26.54
C LEU A 898 -21.95 17.53 -27.23
N LEU A 899 -23.27 17.38 -27.01
CA LEU A 899 -24.29 18.30 -27.49
C LEU A 899 -24.24 19.61 -26.69
N ARG A 900 -24.32 19.54 -25.37
CA ARG A 900 -24.42 20.71 -24.47
C ARG A 900 -23.21 21.63 -24.55
N ASN A 901 -22.02 21.07 -24.79
CA ASN A 901 -20.77 21.84 -24.87
C ASN A 901 -20.36 22.20 -26.31
N GLY A 902 -21.16 21.81 -27.32
CA GLY A 902 -20.92 22.12 -28.72
C GLY A 902 -19.86 21.27 -29.42
N THR A 903 -19.25 20.28 -28.76
CA THR A 903 -18.24 19.40 -29.37
C THR A 903 -18.81 18.61 -30.55
N LEU A 904 -20.03 18.08 -30.43
CA LEU A 904 -20.66 17.34 -31.54
C LEU A 904 -20.93 18.26 -32.74
N ALA A 905 -21.40 19.48 -32.49
CA ALA A 905 -21.62 20.46 -33.55
C ALA A 905 -20.31 20.79 -34.29
N ARG A 906 -19.20 20.95 -33.56
CA ARG A 906 -17.86 21.13 -34.15
C ARG A 906 -17.43 19.91 -34.97
N LEU A 907 -17.61 18.69 -34.46
CA LEU A 907 -17.26 17.46 -35.18
C LEU A 907 -18.04 17.32 -36.49
N LEU A 908 -19.34 17.61 -36.49
CA LEU A 908 -20.18 17.55 -37.69
C LEU A 908 -19.84 18.64 -38.70
N ALA A 909 -19.41 19.82 -38.23
CA ALA A 909 -18.92 20.88 -39.11
C ALA A 909 -17.57 20.51 -39.76
N GLU A 910 -16.66 19.88 -39.02
CA GLU A 910 -15.38 19.40 -39.53
C GLU A 910 -15.53 18.17 -40.43
N ARG A 911 -16.55 17.34 -40.17
CA ARG A 911 -16.79 16.08 -40.87
C ARG A 911 -18.28 15.87 -41.16
N PRO A 912 -18.82 16.53 -42.20
CA PRO A 912 -20.25 16.46 -42.54
C PRO A 912 -20.77 15.05 -42.84
N GLN A 913 -19.87 14.14 -43.24
CA GLN A 913 -20.17 12.74 -43.54
C GLN A 913 -20.03 11.80 -42.32
N LEU A 914 -19.75 12.33 -41.13
CA LEU A 914 -19.71 11.54 -39.89
C LEU A 914 -21.10 10.95 -39.58
N GLN A 915 -21.17 9.63 -39.40
CA GLN A 915 -22.43 8.92 -39.12
C GLN A 915 -22.39 8.13 -37.81
N HIS A 916 -21.21 7.67 -37.39
CA HIS A 916 -21.05 6.75 -36.26
C HIS A 916 -20.01 7.24 -35.25
N LEU A 917 -20.21 6.89 -33.98
CA LEU A 917 -19.27 7.12 -32.89
C LEU A 917 -18.84 5.79 -32.27
N LEU A 918 -17.53 5.54 -32.20
CA LEU A 918 -16.97 4.45 -31.40
C LEU A 918 -16.74 4.96 -29.97
N LEU A 919 -17.60 4.54 -29.05
CA LEU A 919 -17.54 4.92 -27.64
C LEU A 919 -16.83 3.84 -26.81
N HIS A 920 -15.81 4.19 -26.03
CA HIS A 920 -15.17 3.23 -25.11
C HIS A 920 -14.51 3.91 -23.91
N ASN A 921 -14.34 3.16 -22.81
CA ASN A 921 -13.61 3.64 -21.64
C ASN A 921 -12.11 3.82 -21.93
N ILE A 922 -11.48 4.79 -21.24
CA ILE A 922 -10.04 5.06 -21.35
C ILE A 922 -9.15 3.85 -21.00
N ASP A 923 -9.60 2.91 -20.17
CA ASP A 923 -8.86 1.68 -19.83
C ASP A 923 -9.27 0.45 -20.63
N THR A 924 -10.19 0.56 -21.60
CA THR A 924 -10.47 -0.51 -22.55
C THR A 924 -9.36 -0.55 -23.62
N LEU A 925 -8.18 -1.04 -23.23
CA LEU A 925 -6.98 -1.02 -24.08
C LEU A 925 -7.15 -1.78 -25.41
N GLY A 926 -8.01 -2.80 -25.44
CA GLY A 926 -8.35 -3.57 -26.64
C GLY A 926 -9.22 -2.84 -27.66
N ALA A 927 -9.97 -1.80 -27.26
CA ALA A 927 -10.90 -1.12 -28.16
C ALA A 927 -10.16 -0.36 -29.27
N ASP A 928 -10.49 -0.62 -30.53
CA ASP A 928 -9.93 0.09 -31.68
C ASP A 928 -10.96 0.15 -32.82
N PRO A 929 -10.77 1.03 -33.82
CA PRO A 929 -11.67 1.12 -34.96
C PRO A 929 -11.40 -0.03 -35.95
N ASP A 930 -11.65 -1.28 -35.53
CA ASP A 930 -11.49 -2.45 -36.37
C ASP A 930 -12.53 -2.46 -37.52
N PRO A 931 -12.09 -2.59 -38.79
CA PRO A 931 -13.00 -2.58 -39.93
C PRO A 931 -14.03 -3.71 -39.94
N ALA A 932 -13.71 -4.91 -39.41
CA ALA A 932 -14.66 -6.02 -39.43
C ALA A 932 -15.77 -5.82 -38.39
N LEU A 933 -15.43 -5.34 -37.19
CA LEU A 933 -16.44 -4.98 -36.18
C LEU A 933 -17.31 -3.79 -36.63
N PHE A 934 -16.70 -2.79 -37.27
CA PHE A 934 -17.48 -1.68 -37.81
C PHE A 934 -18.39 -2.11 -38.95
N GLY A 935 -17.91 -2.95 -39.87
CA GLY A 935 -18.74 -3.53 -40.93
C GLY A 935 -19.89 -4.39 -40.39
N LEU A 936 -19.65 -5.12 -39.29
CA LEU A 936 -20.69 -5.87 -38.59
C LEU A 936 -21.79 -4.95 -38.05
N HIS A 937 -21.43 -3.82 -37.45
CA HIS A 937 -22.37 -2.80 -36.98
C HIS A 937 -23.15 -2.17 -38.15
N LEU A 938 -22.48 -1.88 -39.28
CA LEU A 938 -23.15 -1.35 -40.48
C LEU A 938 -24.13 -2.36 -41.07
N GLN A 939 -23.78 -3.64 -41.10
CA GLN A 939 -24.65 -4.70 -41.63
C GLN A 939 -25.87 -4.95 -40.73
N SER A 940 -25.72 -4.78 -39.41
CA SER A 940 -26.83 -5.00 -38.49
C SER A 940 -27.89 -3.90 -38.54
N ASP A 941 -27.55 -2.73 -39.11
CA ASP A 941 -28.40 -1.52 -39.17
C ASP A 941 -28.94 -1.11 -37.78
N ALA A 942 -28.21 -1.49 -36.73
CA ALA A 942 -28.60 -1.21 -35.35
C ALA A 942 -28.16 0.20 -34.95
N CYS A 943 -29.01 0.93 -34.22
CA CYS A 943 -28.66 2.24 -33.65
C CYS A 943 -27.48 2.14 -32.67
N LEU A 944 -27.45 1.08 -31.85
CA LEU A 944 -26.38 0.82 -30.88
C LEU A 944 -25.91 -0.63 -31.00
N THR A 945 -24.62 -0.84 -30.80
CA THR A 945 -24.01 -2.16 -30.70
C THR A 945 -23.07 -2.18 -29.50
N PHE A 946 -23.19 -3.20 -28.66
CA PHE A 946 -22.41 -3.36 -27.45
C PHE A 946 -21.53 -4.60 -27.56
N GLU A 947 -20.27 -4.47 -27.14
CA GLU A 947 -19.42 -5.63 -26.93
C GLU A 947 -19.81 -6.31 -25.61
N VAL A 948 -20.04 -7.62 -25.67
CA VAL A 948 -20.27 -8.47 -24.49
C VAL A 948 -19.09 -9.42 -24.39
N ILE A 949 -18.45 -9.46 -23.22
CA ILE A 949 -17.32 -10.36 -22.93
C ILE A 949 -17.69 -11.32 -21.83
N THR A 950 -17.09 -12.52 -21.84
CA THR A 950 -17.22 -13.44 -20.72
C THR A 950 -16.59 -12.83 -19.46
N ARG A 951 -17.29 -12.97 -18.32
CA ARG A 951 -16.78 -12.49 -17.04
C ARG A 951 -15.76 -13.49 -16.50
N ARG A 952 -14.49 -13.08 -16.48
CA ARG A 952 -13.36 -13.83 -15.91
C ARG A 952 -13.05 -13.44 -14.47
#